data_AF-U1QI89-F1
#
_entry.id   AF-U1QI89-F1
#
_cell.length_a   1.000
_cell.length_b   1.000
_cell.length_c   1.000
_cell.angle_alpha   90.00
_cell.angle_beta   90.00
_cell.angle_gamma   90.00
#
_symmetry.space_group_name_H-M   'P 1'
#
loop_
_entity.id
_entity.type
_entity.pdbx_description
1 polymer ?
#
loop_
_entity_poly.entity_id
_entity_poly.type
_entity_poly.pdbx_seq_one_letter_code
_entity_poly.pdbx_strand_id
1 'polypeptide(L)'
;MADPLSLFALSASITGLLMRGAAVAVDPSWGSAASLPGDALNAWRSVWGLLQGRGGEENPLEASIKDRLQDKVDAASKQYQKVNHSALAGAVTEMEVALTELSGDDAAVIEAVRFPNNFETYLRRRTASRRQNVEAAAEPFFNNLTRIVANEFIRLAPGSRGFDIAALKQLLAGQEQLLAGQEQLLEGQAETHGLLGAMATDIKEIHGAIPRGQSASPTRIRFGSRPRVTTGFIEREGQDELFNAIFTRAEPRTVLTGMRGSGKTQLAATVATRCEEEGWPLVAWIDAESRDVLIANLYNLALQTGIDAPKDIPPETIIRRFLDQLRSANAADRLFVFDNVENLDDLRDLTPEGNGVRALITTTRHLDWNSLGWSPMVVGVFDREQSITLLCQRTGDAHRDAADQIAEALGDLPVAVAQAATTAKSGRYSLSSYLERLSNHPLESSISRLEGDDYPDAVGIALFMAYEQALEKLRNEHPQQEKIAISTLGTLSLLAASGVPTHWLLGLDDDADTVRDTLSFLKGTSILQESTDSDKTIIHRLQEQVYRETHLNNQNNIAEASTCVTTILSGINIEKLTDFEQKRQEAQDLIEQIRSVTSQDHSHPLFSYPDFVAILATTLRNATDLGMPQLALTLTDSVTRAGDTLGSDHPSTLASRNNLAGAYQDSGRLDEAIPLYEQNLEDSTHILGPDHPSTLTTRNNLAYAYQTASRLHEAIPLYEQNLEDSTHILGPDHPSTLTARDNLAGAYREAGRLHEAIPLY
;
A
#
# COMPACT_ATOMS: atom_id res chain seq x y z
N MET A 1 34.68 -32.85 58.64
CA MET A 1 35.58 -33.96 58.26
C MET A 1 35.04 -34.48 56.95
N ALA A 2 35.79 -34.26 55.87
CA ALA A 2 35.35 -34.51 54.51
C ALA A 2 35.15 -36.01 54.27
N ASP A 3 33.99 -36.36 53.72
CA ASP A 3 33.64 -37.71 53.31
C ASP A 3 34.49 -38.10 52.08
N PRO A 4 35.40 -39.08 52.15
CA PRO A 4 36.34 -39.40 51.07
C PRO A 4 35.74 -40.17 49.90
N LEU A 5 34.45 -40.52 49.94
CA LEU A 5 33.79 -41.24 48.86
C LEU A 5 33.20 -40.25 47.86
N SER A 6 33.98 -39.88 46.84
CA SER A 6 33.40 -39.23 45.67
C SER A 6 32.38 -40.20 45.07
N LEU A 7 31.09 -39.85 45.12
CA LEU A 7 30.00 -40.59 44.45
C LEU A 7 29.48 -39.86 43.20
N PHE A 8 30.10 -38.73 42.87
CA PHE A 8 29.77 -37.91 41.70
C PHE A 8 30.03 -38.67 40.38
N ALA A 9 31.17 -39.37 40.29
CA ALA A 9 31.47 -40.15 39.09
C ALA A 9 30.55 -41.39 39.00
N LEU A 10 30.14 -41.96 40.13
CA LEU A 10 29.14 -43.03 40.19
C LEU A 10 27.75 -42.56 39.72
N SER A 11 27.26 -41.38 40.15
CA SER A 11 25.99 -40.80 39.69
C SER A 11 26.04 -40.38 38.22
N ALA A 12 27.15 -39.78 37.77
CA ALA A 12 27.37 -39.41 36.38
C ALA A 12 27.39 -40.64 35.47
N SER A 13 28.06 -41.73 35.88
CA SER A 13 28.12 -42.98 35.13
C SER A 13 26.76 -43.66 35.01
N ILE A 14 25.95 -43.67 36.08
CA ILE A 14 24.58 -44.19 36.05
C ILE A 14 23.70 -43.32 35.14
N THR A 15 23.84 -42.00 35.21
CA THR A 15 23.12 -41.05 34.34
C THR A 15 23.49 -41.28 32.87
N GLY A 16 24.78 -41.44 32.55
CA GLY A 16 25.26 -41.78 31.21
C GLY A 16 24.71 -43.10 30.68
N LEU A 17 24.66 -44.14 31.53
CA LEU A 17 24.08 -45.44 31.19
C LEU A 17 22.58 -45.34 30.90
N LEU A 18 21.84 -44.54 31.68
CA LEU A 18 20.42 -44.27 31.48
C LEU A 18 20.16 -43.52 30.17
N MET A 19 20.97 -42.49 29.87
CA MET A 19 20.86 -41.67 28.66
C MET A 19 21.13 -42.49 27.39
N ARG A 20 22.15 -43.35 27.39
CA ARG A 20 22.41 -44.25 26.26
C ARG A 20 21.36 -45.34 26.12
N GLY A 21 20.89 -45.92 27.23
CA GLY A 21 19.80 -46.90 27.20
C GLY A 21 18.51 -46.34 26.61
N ALA A 22 18.23 -45.07 26.90
CA ALA A 22 17.11 -44.34 26.33
C ALA A 22 17.26 -44.06 24.83
N ALA A 23 18.45 -43.66 24.37
CA ALA A 23 18.71 -43.48 22.94
C ALA A 23 18.49 -44.80 22.16
N VAL A 24 18.95 -45.92 22.72
CA VAL A 24 18.73 -47.28 22.15
C VAL A 24 17.24 -47.67 22.16
N ALA A 25 16.45 -47.19 23.13
CA ALA A 25 15.01 -47.44 23.20
C ALA A 25 14.16 -46.58 22.24
N VAL A 26 14.72 -45.45 21.76
CA VAL A 26 14.01 -44.44 20.94
C VAL A 26 14.43 -44.48 19.46
N ASP A 27 15.59 -45.04 19.12
CA ASP A 27 16.07 -45.18 17.75
C ASP A 27 15.32 -46.31 16.98
N PRO A 28 14.64 -46.01 15.85
CA PRO A 28 13.91 -47.00 15.06
C PRO A 28 14.79 -48.02 14.31
N SER A 29 16.12 -47.81 14.25
CA SER A 29 17.05 -48.71 13.53
C SER A 29 17.38 -50.01 14.27
N TRP A 30 17.03 -50.14 15.55
CA TRP A 30 17.19 -51.35 16.35
C TRP A 30 15.81 -51.96 16.62
N GLY A 31 15.49 -53.07 15.95
CA GLY A 31 14.14 -53.65 15.78
C GLY A 31 13.37 -54.14 17.02
N SER A 32 13.29 -53.35 18.09
CA SER A 32 12.55 -53.67 19.32
C SER A 32 11.85 -52.47 19.97
N ALA A 33 11.54 -51.42 19.21
CA ALA A 33 10.72 -50.29 19.69
C ALA A 33 9.23 -50.66 19.93
N ALA A 34 8.82 -51.92 19.75
CA ALA A 34 7.42 -52.36 19.77
C ALA A 34 6.92 -52.94 21.10
N SER A 35 7.54 -52.63 22.26
CA SER A 35 7.10 -53.21 23.55
C SER A 35 6.92 -52.24 24.72
N LEU A 36 7.11 -50.93 24.52
CA LEU A 36 6.82 -49.93 25.56
C LEU A 36 5.43 -49.30 25.35
N PRO A 37 4.57 -49.21 26.38
CA PRO A 37 3.30 -48.49 26.31
C PRO A 37 3.49 -47.02 25.92
N GLY A 38 2.58 -46.46 25.12
CA GLY A 38 2.67 -45.08 24.60
C GLY A 38 2.82 -44.00 25.69
N ASP A 39 2.27 -44.23 26.88
CA ASP A 39 2.36 -43.29 28.01
C ASP A 39 3.77 -43.26 28.63
N ALA A 40 4.47 -44.40 28.66
CA ALA A 40 5.86 -44.47 29.13
C ALA A 40 6.82 -43.75 28.17
N LEU A 41 6.52 -43.81 26.87
CA LEU A 41 7.29 -43.15 25.80
C LEU A 41 7.06 -41.62 25.81
N ASN A 42 5.84 -41.18 26.11
CA ASN A 42 5.50 -39.76 26.25
C ASN A 42 6.03 -39.15 27.56
N ALA A 43 5.94 -39.87 28.69
CA ALA A 43 6.57 -39.44 29.95
C ALA A 43 8.09 -39.32 29.79
N TRP A 44 8.72 -40.24 29.04
CA TRP A 44 10.14 -40.18 28.75
C TRP A 44 10.55 -38.98 27.87
N ARG A 45 9.76 -38.65 26.84
CA ARG A 45 9.96 -37.42 26.02
C ARG A 45 9.80 -36.14 26.85
N SER A 46 8.94 -36.17 27.86
CA SER A 46 8.72 -35.05 28.79
C SER A 46 9.95 -34.82 29.69
N VAL A 47 10.54 -35.91 30.20
CA VAL A 47 11.79 -35.89 30.97
C VAL A 47 12.99 -35.50 30.08
N TRP A 48 12.99 -35.87 28.80
CA TRP A 48 13.98 -35.43 27.82
C TRP A 48 13.98 -33.91 27.62
N GLY A 49 12.81 -33.27 27.66
CA GLY A 49 12.69 -31.81 27.65
C GLY A 49 13.30 -31.12 28.87
N LEU A 50 13.33 -31.79 30.04
CA LEU A 50 13.98 -31.30 31.26
C LEU A 50 15.50 -31.53 31.28
N LEU A 51 16.02 -32.36 30.37
CA LEU A 51 17.43 -32.76 30.29
C LEU A 51 18.28 -31.84 29.39
N GLN A 52 17.67 -30.93 28.63
CA GLN A 52 18.39 -29.84 27.96
C GLN A 52 18.62 -28.71 28.97
N GLY A 53 19.73 -28.79 29.71
CA GLY A 53 20.10 -27.80 30.71
C GLY A 53 20.25 -26.39 30.13
N ARG A 54 19.76 -25.40 30.88
CA ARG A 54 20.23 -24.01 30.77
C ARG A 54 21.70 -23.98 31.22
N GLY A 55 22.54 -23.21 30.52
CA GLY A 55 24.00 -23.29 30.64
C GLY A 55 24.55 -23.30 32.07
N GLY A 56 25.38 -24.30 32.37
CA GLY A 56 26.32 -24.31 33.51
C GLY A 56 25.86 -24.93 34.83
N GLU A 57 24.59 -25.33 35.01
CA GLU A 57 24.08 -25.91 36.28
C GLU A 57 24.04 -27.46 36.27
N GLU A 58 24.29 -28.09 37.45
CA GLU A 58 24.24 -29.55 37.65
C GLU A 58 22.83 -30.08 37.31
N ASN A 59 22.77 -31.13 36.50
CA ASN A 59 21.51 -31.66 35.97
C ASN A 59 20.58 -32.08 37.13
N PRO A 60 19.29 -31.65 37.16
CA PRO A 60 18.36 -31.99 38.25
C PRO A 60 18.21 -33.50 38.48
N LEU A 61 18.34 -34.31 37.42
CA LEU A 61 18.31 -35.77 37.51
C LEU A 61 19.58 -36.32 38.17
N GLU A 62 20.74 -35.77 37.81
CA GLU A 62 22.04 -36.17 38.36
C GLU A 62 22.14 -35.85 39.85
N ALA A 63 21.72 -34.64 40.25
CA ALA A 63 21.62 -34.23 41.66
C ALA A 63 20.71 -35.18 42.46
N SER A 64 19.56 -35.54 41.90
CA SER A 64 18.60 -36.45 42.55
C SER A 64 19.13 -37.89 42.70
N ILE A 65 19.87 -38.39 41.72
CA ILE A 65 20.51 -39.71 41.76
C ILE A 65 21.62 -39.71 42.81
N LYS A 66 22.45 -38.67 42.80
CA LYS A 66 23.55 -38.46 43.75
C LYS A 66 23.07 -38.47 45.20
N ASP A 67 22.03 -37.70 45.53
CA ASP A 67 21.47 -37.65 46.89
C ASP A 67 20.99 -39.03 47.37
N ARG A 68 20.29 -39.79 46.51
CA ARG A 68 19.77 -41.11 46.88
C ARG A 68 20.85 -42.18 47.00
N LEU A 69 21.89 -42.10 46.18
CA LEU A 69 23.03 -42.99 46.26
C LEU A 69 23.84 -42.71 47.52
N GLN A 70 24.05 -41.44 47.85
CA GLN A 70 24.72 -41.01 49.07
C GLN A 70 24.04 -41.64 50.30
N ASP A 71 22.73 -41.46 50.45
CA ASP A 71 21.98 -42.03 51.59
C ASP A 71 22.12 -43.57 51.71
N LYS A 72 22.04 -44.28 50.58
CA LYS A 72 22.10 -45.75 50.54
C LYS A 72 23.51 -46.29 50.76
N VAL A 73 24.53 -45.62 50.22
CA VAL A 73 25.94 -45.97 50.39
C VAL A 73 26.36 -45.68 51.83
N ASP A 74 25.95 -44.56 52.42
CA ASP A 74 26.25 -44.22 53.81
C ASP A 74 25.60 -45.21 54.78
N ALA A 75 24.36 -45.61 54.51
CA ALA A 75 23.68 -46.66 55.27
C ALA A 75 24.41 -48.01 55.17
N ALA A 76 24.92 -48.37 53.99
CA ALA A 76 25.70 -49.59 53.79
C ALA A 76 27.07 -49.50 54.47
N SER A 77 27.79 -48.39 54.35
CA SER A 77 29.10 -48.16 54.97
C SER A 77 29.04 -48.27 56.50
N LYS A 78 27.95 -47.83 57.13
CA LYS A 78 27.69 -48.02 58.57
C LYS A 78 27.68 -49.50 59.01
N GLN A 79 27.31 -50.43 58.13
CA GLN A 79 27.33 -51.87 58.42
C GLN A 79 28.74 -52.47 58.36
N TYR A 80 29.70 -51.77 57.75
CA TYR A 80 31.08 -52.21 57.56
C TYR A 80 32.10 -51.33 58.31
N GLN A 81 31.71 -50.66 59.40
CA GLN A 81 32.58 -49.77 60.20
C GLN A 81 33.86 -50.42 60.75
N LYS A 82 33.95 -51.75 60.78
CA LYS A 82 35.16 -52.49 61.19
C LYS A 82 36.19 -52.64 60.05
N VAL A 83 35.85 -52.27 58.83
CA VAL A 83 36.72 -52.30 57.64
C VAL A 83 37.40 -50.94 57.50
N ASN A 84 38.67 -50.93 57.06
CA ASN A 84 39.42 -49.68 56.88
C ASN A 84 38.76 -48.77 55.84
N HIS A 85 38.68 -47.47 56.13
CA HIS A 85 38.05 -46.47 55.27
C HIS A 85 38.70 -46.40 53.88
N SER A 86 40.02 -46.62 53.77
CA SER A 86 40.71 -46.69 52.48
C SER A 86 40.25 -47.87 51.62
N ALA A 87 39.92 -49.00 52.24
CA ALA A 87 39.45 -50.20 51.56
C ALA A 87 38.02 -50.02 51.04
N LEU A 88 37.16 -49.32 51.80
CA LEU A 88 35.81 -48.94 51.34
C LEU A 88 35.88 -47.93 50.18
N ALA A 89 36.79 -46.95 50.24
CA ALA A 89 37.02 -46.02 49.15
C ALA A 89 37.55 -46.70 47.89
N GLY A 90 38.52 -47.62 48.02
CA GLY A 90 38.99 -48.44 46.89
C GLY A 90 37.86 -49.27 46.25
N ALA A 91 36.94 -49.81 47.05
CA ALA A 91 35.77 -50.51 46.53
C ALA A 91 34.81 -49.60 45.75
N VAL A 92 34.60 -48.34 46.18
CA VAL A 92 33.82 -47.36 45.42
C VAL A 92 34.52 -47.01 44.10
N THR A 93 35.82 -46.73 44.13
CA THR A 93 36.58 -46.40 42.92
C THR A 93 36.58 -47.53 41.90
N GLU A 94 36.78 -48.79 42.32
CA GLU A 94 36.69 -49.93 41.39
C GLU A 94 35.27 -50.09 40.80
N MET A 95 34.22 -49.72 41.55
CA MET A 95 32.85 -49.71 41.05
C MET A 95 32.61 -48.57 40.04
N GLU A 96 33.15 -47.38 40.30
CA GLU A 96 33.10 -46.25 39.37
C GLU A 96 33.79 -46.57 38.04
N VAL A 97 34.98 -47.18 38.10
CA VAL A 97 35.71 -47.62 36.91
C VAL A 97 34.90 -48.68 36.16
N ALA A 98 34.33 -49.66 36.86
CA ALA A 98 33.50 -50.69 36.22
C ALA A 98 32.28 -50.11 35.49
N LEU A 99 31.61 -49.12 36.09
CA LEU A 99 30.44 -48.47 35.48
C LEU A 99 30.84 -47.57 34.31
N THR A 100 31.99 -46.91 34.41
CA THR A 100 32.53 -46.11 33.30
C THR A 100 32.81 -47.02 32.09
N GLU A 101 33.47 -48.17 32.29
CA GLU A 101 33.71 -49.16 31.24
C GLU A 101 32.41 -49.72 30.64
N LEU A 102 31.40 -49.96 31.47
CA LEU A 102 30.10 -50.47 31.05
C LEU A 102 29.27 -49.44 30.29
N SER A 103 29.41 -48.14 30.59
CA SER A 103 28.71 -47.08 29.85
C SER A 103 29.20 -46.93 28.41
N GLY A 104 30.41 -47.41 28.11
CA GLY A 104 30.95 -47.48 26.75
C GLY A 104 30.60 -48.75 25.97
N ASP A 105 30.00 -49.77 26.58
CA ASP A 105 29.67 -51.06 25.96
C ASP A 105 28.18 -51.16 25.61
N ASP A 106 27.86 -51.12 24.32
CA ASP A 106 26.47 -51.16 23.82
C ASP A 106 25.73 -52.44 24.26
N ALA A 107 26.43 -53.56 24.46
CA ALA A 107 25.80 -54.80 24.94
C ALA A 107 25.33 -54.68 26.41
N ALA A 108 26.08 -53.94 27.23
CA ALA A 108 25.69 -53.67 28.61
C ALA A 108 24.47 -52.76 28.69
N VAL A 109 24.42 -51.75 27.82
CA VAL A 109 23.28 -50.84 27.68
C VAL A 109 22.02 -51.59 27.24
N ILE A 110 22.14 -52.50 26.26
CA ILE A 110 21.01 -53.31 25.77
C ILE A 110 20.48 -54.26 26.86
N GLU A 111 21.35 -54.95 27.59
CA GLU A 111 20.94 -55.87 28.66
C GLU A 111 20.22 -55.12 29.79
N ALA A 112 20.71 -53.93 30.13
CA ALA A 112 20.13 -53.07 31.16
C ALA A 112 18.71 -52.62 30.82
N VAL A 113 18.45 -52.31 29.55
CA VAL A 113 17.14 -51.85 29.06
C VAL A 113 16.17 -53.02 28.84
N ARG A 114 16.63 -54.14 28.26
CA ARG A 114 15.73 -55.26 27.90
C ARG A 114 15.42 -56.20 29.06
N PHE A 115 16.36 -56.40 29.98
CA PHE A 115 16.22 -57.37 31.07
C PHE A 115 16.56 -56.76 32.44
N PRO A 116 15.84 -55.71 32.89
CA PRO A 116 16.15 -55.00 34.13
C PRO A 116 16.17 -55.91 35.36
N ASN A 117 15.29 -56.92 35.41
CA ASN A 117 15.26 -57.90 36.52
C ASN A 117 16.51 -58.80 36.58
N ASN A 118 17.25 -58.95 35.48
CA ASN A 118 18.50 -59.71 35.42
C ASN A 118 19.76 -58.82 35.50
N PHE A 119 19.59 -57.49 35.50
CA PHE A 119 20.68 -56.54 35.41
C PHE A 119 21.64 -56.61 36.61
N GLU A 120 21.15 -56.89 37.82
CA GLU A 120 22.03 -57.10 38.98
C GLU A 120 22.98 -58.29 38.75
N THR A 121 22.47 -59.38 38.19
CA THR A 121 23.27 -60.58 37.90
C THR A 121 24.27 -60.31 36.78
N TYR A 122 23.86 -59.54 35.78
CA TYR A 122 24.75 -59.08 34.71
C TYR A 122 25.88 -58.19 35.24
N LEU A 123 25.54 -57.19 36.06
CA LEU A 123 26.48 -56.26 36.65
C LEU A 123 27.51 -57.00 37.53
N ARG A 124 27.07 -57.96 38.35
CA ARG A 124 27.95 -58.83 39.15
C ARG A 124 28.94 -59.63 38.31
N ARG A 125 28.54 -60.11 37.12
CA ARG A 125 29.45 -60.84 36.21
C ARG A 125 30.46 -59.90 35.56
N ARG A 126 30.02 -58.71 35.16
CA ARG A 126 30.88 -57.72 34.49
C ARG A 126 31.88 -57.06 35.43
N THR A 127 31.53 -56.90 36.71
CA THR A 127 32.42 -56.34 37.73
C THR A 127 33.34 -57.39 38.37
N ALA A 128 33.27 -58.66 37.93
CA ALA A 128 34.03 -59.76 38.54
C ALA A 128 35.56 -59.65 38.37
N SER A 129 36.04 -59.04 37.27
CA SER A 129 37.47 -58.74 37.09
C SER A 129 37.94 -57.67 38.08
N ARG A 130 37.14 -56.61 38.25
CA ARG A 130 37.39 -55.49 39.18
C ARG A 130 37.35 -55.93 40.63
N ARG A 131 36.52 -56.94 40.96
CA ARG A 131 36.48 -57.57 42.28
C ARG A 131 37.85 -58.10 42.74
N GLN A 132 38.72 -58.52 41.83
CA GLN A 132 40.08 -58.99 42.18
C GLN A 132 40.98 -57.86 42.70
N ASN A 133 40.65 -56.60 42.38
CA ASN A 133 41.38 -55.40 42.82
C ASN A 133 40.86 -54.86 44.15
N VAL A 134 39.78 -55.42 44.70
CA VAL A 134 39.19 -55.00 45.97
C VAL A 134 39.83 -55.80 47.11
N GLU A 135 40.25 -55.11 48.17
CA GLU A 135 40.76 -55.78 49.37
C GLU A 135 39.73 -56.78 49.93
N ALA A 136 40.19 -57.96 50.36
CA ALA A 136 39.31 -59.03 50.86
C ALA A 136 38.36 -58.57 51.98
N ALA A 137 38.77 -57.59 52.79
CA ALA A 137 37.95 -57.00 53.84
C ALA A 137 36.78 -56.14 53.32
N ALA A 138 36.89 -55.55 52.13
CA ALA A 138 35.89 -54.68 51.50
C ALA A 138 35.04 -55.39 50.43
N GLU A 139 35.34 -56.65 50.11
CA GLU A 139 34.59 -57.46 49.13
C GLU A 139 33.08 -57.58 49.43
N PRO A 140 32.62 -57.75 50.69
CA PRO A 140 31.19 -57.74 51.00
C PRO A 140 30.53 -56.38 50.72
N PHE A 141 31.26 -55.28 50.93
CA PHE A 141 30.78 -53.93 50.64
C PHE A 141 30.68 -53.68 49.14
N PHE A 142 31.65 -54.13 48.34
CA PHE A 142 31.60 -54.07 46.87
C PHE A 142 30.39 -54.82 46.29
N ASN A 143 30.05 -55.99 46.84
CA ASN A 143 28.83 -56.71 46.47
C ASN A 143 27.56 -55.92 46.81
N ASN A 144 27.56 -55.20 47.92
CA ASN A 144 26.43 -54.35 48.31
C ASN A 144 26.31 -53.10 47.41
N LEU A 145 27.43 -52.49 47.02
CA LEU A 145 27.48 -51.40 46.03
C LEU A 145 26.90 -51.86 44.68
N THR A 146 27.28 -53.06 44.22
CA THR A 146 26.75 -53.65 42.97
C THR A 146 25.22 -53.73 43.01
N ARG A 147 24.67 -54.14 44.15
CA ARG A 147 23.22 -54.22 44.38
C ARG A 147 22.56 -52.85 44.48
N ILE A 148 23.18 -51.88 45.14
CA ILE A 148 22.67 -50.51 45.26
C ILE A 148 22.56 -49.86 43.88
N VAL A 149 23.62 -49.96 43.08
CA VAL A 149 23.68 -49.44 41.71
C VAL A 149 22.65 -50.10 40.82
N ALA A 150 22.55 -51.43 40.84
CA ALA A 150 21.56 -52.16 40.05
C ALA A 150 20.12 -51.75 40.41
N ASN A 151 19.80 -51.59 41.69
CA ASN A 151 18.47 -51.15 42.13
C ASN A 151 18.15 -49.70 41.73
N GLU A 152 19.14 -48.81 41.77
CA GLU A 152 18.93 -47.43 41.36
C GLU A 152 18.69 -47.34 39.84
N PHE A 153 19.42 -48.13 39.05
CA PHE A 153 19.18 -48.23 37.61
C PHE A 153 17.79 -48.82 37.30
N ILE A 154 17.43 -49.95 37.93
CA ILE A 154 16.13 -50.61 37.73
C ILE A 154 14.96 -49.65 38.06
N ARG A 155 15.12 -48.79 39.08
CA ARG A 155 14.10 -47.82 39.48
C ARG A 155 13.86 -46.74 38.42
N LEU A 156 14.91 -46.33 37.70
CA LEU A 156 14.89 -45.21 36.76
C LEU A 156 14.78 -45.64 35.30
N ALA A 157 14.96 -46.93 35.02
CA ALA A 157 14.86 -47.48 33.69
C ALA A 157 13.42 -47.38 33.12
N PRO A 158 13.27 -47.06 31.81
CA PRO A 158 11.98 -47.06 31.14
C PRO A 158 11.25 -48.41 31.28
N GLY A 159 9.98 -48.39 31.70
CA GLY A 159 9.15 -49.60 31.87
C GLY A 159 9.17 -50.24 33.28
N SER A 160 9.79 -49.61 34.28
CA SER A 160 9.75 -50.09 35.66
C SER A 160 8.51 -49.58 36.43
N ARG A 161 7.99 -50.37 37.39
CA ARG A 161 6.88 -49.96 38.28
C ARG A 161 7.16 -48.69 39.11
N GLY A 162 8.42 -48.29 39.25
CA GLY A 162 8.83 -47.09 39.98
C GLY A 162 8.77 -45.80 39.16
N PHE A 163 8.83 -45.91 37.83
CA PHE A 163 8.80 -44.79 36.89
C PHE A 163 7.39 -44.17 36.79
N ASP A 164 6.34 -44.99 36.71
CA ASP A 164 4.96 -44.52 36.56
C ASP A 164 4.47 -43.64 37.72
N ILE A 165 4.87 -43.92 38.96
CA ILE A 165 4.42 -43.15 40.14
C ILE A 165 5.15 -41.81 40.27
N ALA A 166 6.42 -41.74 39.84
CA ALA A 166 7.19 -40.50 39.86
C ALA A 166 6.76 -39.57 38.72
N ALA A 167 6.50 -40.12 37.53
CA ALA A 167 5.91 -39.40 36.41
C ALA A 167 4.52 -38.86 36.75
N LEU A 168 3.66 -39.67 37.39
CA LEU A 168 2.31 -39.26 37.82
C LEU A 168 2.34 -38.12 38.85
N LYS A 169 3.32 -38.09 39.77
CA LYS A 169 3.47 -37.03 40.77
C LYS A 169 3.95 -35.70 40.18
N GLN A 170 4.81 -35.72 39.17
CA GLN A 170 5.20 -34.49 38.47
C GLN A 170 4.11 -33.97 37.52
N LEU A 171 3.32 -34.87 36.93
CA LEU A 171 2.16 -34.50 36.10
C LEU A 171 1.08 -33.78 36.92
N LEU A 172 0.86 -34.20 38.17
CA LEU A 172 -0.09 -33.55 39.09
C LEU A 172 0.42 -32.19 39.61
N ALA A 173 1.72 -32.02 39.83
CA ALA A 173 2.30 -30.74 40.25
C ALA A 173 2.30 -29.70 39.12
N GLY A 174 2.49 -30.12 37.86
CA GLY A 174 2.37 -29.25 36.70
C GLY A 174 0.92 -28.84 36.39
N GLN A 175 -0.06 -29.67 36.77
CA GLN A 175 -1.48 -29.40 36.50
C GLN A 175 -2.04 -28.23 37.34
N GLU A 176 -1.61 -28.06 38.59
CA GLU A 176 -2.02 -26.92 39.42
C GLU A 176 -1.44 -25.59 38.93
N GLN A 177 -0.21 -25.59 38.39
CA GLN A 177 0.40 -24.40 37.77
C GLN A 177 -0.20 -24.08 36.39
N LEU A 178 -0.57 -25.09 35.62
CA LEU A 178 -1.28 -24.91 34.35
C LEU A 178 -2.70 -24.41 34.55
N LEU A 179 -3.43 -24.87 35.58
CA LEU A 179 -4.76 -24.36 35.90
C LEU A 179 -4.73 -22.89 36.35
N ALA A 180 -3.76 -22.50 37.19
CA ALA A 180 -3.57 -21.10 37.59
C ALA A 180 -3.16 -20.19 36.41
N GLY A 181 -2.29 -20.69 35.52
CA GLY A 181 -1.92 -19.98 34.30
C GLY A 181 -3.06 -19.90 33.28
N GLN A 182 -3.95 -20.89 33.24
CA GLN A 182 -5.11 -20.92 32.36
C GLN A 182 -6.23 -20.00 32.85
N GLU A 183 -6.44 -19.87 34.17
CA GLU A 183 -7.34 -18.85 34.73
C GLU A 183 -6.84 -17.43 34.46
N GLN A 184 -5.53 -17.15 34.59
CA GLN A 184 -4.95 -15.85 34.22
C GLN A 184 -5.03 -15.56 32.72
N LEU A 185 -4.85 -16.58 31.86
CA LEU A 185 -5.03 -16.44 30.42
C LEU A 185 -6.49 -16.25 30.03
N LEU A 186 -7.43 -16.87 30.73
CA LEU A 186 -8.87 -16.70 30.50
C LEU A 186 -9.37 -15.34 31.02
N GLU A 187 -8.86 -14.85 32.17
CA GLU A 187 -9.12 -13.48 32.64
C GLU A 187 -8.51 -12.45 31.69
N GLY A 188 -7.26 -12.65 31.26
CA GLY A 188 -6.61 -11.81 30.26
C GLY A 188 -7.34 -11.83 28.92
N GLN A 189 -7.80 -12.99 28.44
CA GLN A 189 -8.64 -13.10 27.23
C GLN A 189 -10.03 -12.51 27.43
N ALA A 190 -10.63 -12.57 28.62
CA ALA A 190 -11.91 -11.94 28.92
C ALA A 190 -11.78 -10.41 29.02
N GLU A 191 -10.67 -9.87 29.54
CA GLU A 191 -10.34 -8.45 29.48
C GLU A 191 -10.02 -8.02 28.05
N THR A 192 -9.30 -8.84 27.28
CA THR A 192 -8.97 -8.52 25.88
C THR A 192 -10.21 -8.64 24.98
N HIS A 193 -11.10 -9.61 25.20
CA HIS A 193 -12.40 -9.68 24.54
C HIS A 193 -13.39 -8.66 25.09
N GLY A 194 -13.22 -8.20 26.32
CA GLY A 194 -13.95 -7.09 26.92
C GLY A 194 -13.51 -5.75 26.34
N LEU A 195 -12.21 -5.57 26.08
CA LEU A 195 -11.61 -4.41 25.41
C LEU A 195 -11.84 -4.44 23.90
N LEU A 196 -11.74 -5.59 23.24
CA LEU A 196 -12.14 -5.77 21.84
C LEU A 196 -13.66 -5.68 21.69
N GLY A 197 -14.41 -6.11 22.70
CA GLY A 197 -15.86 -5.97 22.79
C GLY A 197 -16.25 -4.52 23.02
N ALA A 198 -15.56 -3.80 23.90
CA ALA A 198 -15.72 -2.37 24.14
C ALA A 198 -15.28 -1.59 22.91
N MET A 199 -14.13 -1.86 22.30
CA MET A 199 -13.69 -1.27 21.03
C MET A 199 -14.59 -1.65 19.87
N ALA A 200 -15.16 -2.86 19.81
CA ALA A 200 -16.16 -3.22 18.79
C ALA A 200 -17.53 -2.59 19.08
N THR A 201 -17.83 -2.29 20.35
CA THR A 201 -19.02 -1.54 20.78
C THR A 201 -18.81 -0.05 20.52
N ASP A 202 -17.61 0.50 20.71
CA ASP A 202 -17.19 1.86 20.39
C ASP A 202 -17.10 2.01 18.87
N ILE A 203 -16.60 1.02 18.13
CA ILE A 203 -16.64 0.98 16.67
C ILE A 203 -18.08 0.80 16.17
N LYS A 204 -18.96 0.08 16.88
CA LYS A 204 -20.40 -0.01 16.58
C LYS A 204 -21.18 1.22 17.01
N GLU A 205 -20.76 1.94 18.03
CA GLU A 205 -21.34 3.19 18.51
C GLU A 205 -20.81 4.34 17.65
N ILE A 206 -19.60 4.27 17.13
CA ILE A 206 -19.07 5.13 16.07
C ILE A 206 -19.75 4.79 14.73
N HIS A 207 -19.90 3.50 14.37
CA HIS A 207 -20.69 3.09 13.19
C HIS A 207 -22.20 3.30 13.34
N GLY A 208 -22.70 3.40 14.57
CA GLY A 208 -24.10 3.65 14.92
C GLY A 208 -24.40 5.13 15.15
N ALA A 209 -23.38 5.93 15.49
CA ALA A 209 -23.38 7.39 15.51
C ALA A 209 -23.10 7.96 14.12
N ILE A 210 -22.50 7.18 13.21
CA ILE A 210 -22.74 7.33 11.77
C ILE A 210 -24.21 6.96 11.57
N PRO A 211 -25.07 7.87 11.09
CA PRO A 211 -26.48 7.55 10.89
C PRO A 211 -26.64 6.57 9.72
N ARG A 212 -26.51 5.27 9.99
CA ARG A 212 -27.01 4.20 9.12
C ARG A 212 -28.39 3.80 9.62
N GLY A 213 -29.41 4.35 8.95
CA GLY A 213 -30.77 3.83 9.04
C GLY A 213 -31.84 4.78 9.58
N GLN A 214 -31.76 6.08 9.31
CA GLN A 214 -32.95 6.69 8.72
C GLN A 214 -32.91 6.36 7.23
N SER A 215 -34.06 6.04 6.64
CA SER A 215 -34.21 5.80 5.20
C SER A 215 -33.67 7.01 4.43
N ALA A 216 -32.37 7.02 4.16
CA ALA A 216 -31.75 7.99 3.30
C ALA A 216 -32.30 7.70 1.91
N SER A 217 -32.90 8.72 1.30
CA SER A 217 -33.18 8.79 -0.13
C SER A 217 -32.03 8.12 -0.93
N PRO A 218 -32.30 7.43 -2.06
CA PRO A 218 -31.24 6.73 -2.79
C PRO A 218 -30.03 7.67 -2.99
N THR A 219 -28.88 7.28 -2.45
CA THR A 219 -27.66 8.10 -2.47
C THR A 219 -27.35 8.43 -3.92
N ARG A 220 -27.53 9.69 -4.29
CA ARG A 220 -27.23 10.17 -5.64
C ARG A 220 -25.73 10.34 -5.73
N ILE A 221 -25.06 9.44 -6.46
CA ILE A 221 -23.63 9.49 -6.68
C ILE A 221 -23.33 10.41 -7.85
N ARG A 222 -22.42 11.35 -7.63
CA ARG A 222 -21.83 12.23 -8.64
C ARG A 222 -20.33 11.99 -8.57
N PHE A 223 -19.75 11.56 -9.68
CA PHE A 223 -18.35 11.16 -9.74
C PHE A 223 -17.60 11.95 -10.81
N GLY A 224 -16.38 12.37 -10.49
CA GLY A 224 -15.47 13.08 -11.37
C GLY A 224 -15.79 14.57 -11.57
N SER A 225 -14.83 15.30 -12.15
CA SER A 225 -14.88 16.74 -12.31
C SER A 225 -15.48 17.14 -13.66
N ARG A 226 -16.72 17.61 -13.65
CA ARG A 226 -17.43 18.08 -14.86
C ARG A 226 -17.36 19.60 -15.01
N PRO A 227 -17.04 20.13 -16.21
CA PRO A 227 -17.12 21.57 -16.47
C PRO A 227 -18.56 22.07 -16.37
N ARG A 228 -18.74 23.27 -15.81
CA ARG A 228 -20.05 23.91 -15.73
C ARG A 228 -20.57 24.23 -17.14
N VAL A 229 -21.87 24.01 -17.34
CA VAL A 229 -22.53 24.40 -18.59
C VAL A 229 -22.45 25.92 -18.75
N THR A 230 -21.97 26.36 -19.91
CA THR A 230 -21.76 27.78 -20.24
C THR A 230 -23.07 28.54 -20.16
N THR A 231 -23.05 29.74 -19.56
CA THR A 231 -24.21 30.62 -19.52
C THR A 231 -24.63 31.05 -20.92
N GLY A 232 -25.92 30.89 -21.25
CA GLY A 232 -26.40 31.11 -22.61
C GLY A 232 -25.85 30.11 -23.62
N PHE A 233 -25.76 28.83 -23.22
CA PHE A 233 -25.49 27.72 -24.12
C PHE A 233 -26.52 27.71 -25.27
N ILE A 234 -26.03 27.63 -26.50
CA ILE A 234 -26.87 27.57 -27.71
C ILE A 234 -27.11 26.11 -28.05
N GLU A 235 -28.38 25.78 -28.30
CA GLU A 235 -28.80 24.45 -28.71
C GLU A 235 -28.11 24.00 -30.00
N ARG A 236 -27.75 22.72 -30.04
CA ARG A 236 -27.01 22.13 -31.16
C ARG A 236 -27.94 21.40 -32.12
N GLU A 237 -27.57 21.39 -33.39
CA GLU A 237 -28.20 20.48 -34.35
C GLU A 237 -28.09 19.03 -33.82
N GLY A 238 -29.21 18.30 -33.84
CA GLY A 238 -29.31 16.95 -33.30
C GLY A 238 -29.36 16.85 -31.77
N GLN A 239 -29.34 17.96 -31.01
CA GLN A 239 -29.46 17.93 -29.55
C GLN A 239 -30.76 17.26 -29.10
N ASP A 240 -31.90 17.61 -29.70
CA ASP A 240 -33.18 16.97 -29.38
C ASP A 240 -33.15 15.46 -29.66
N GLU A 241 -32.43 15.04 -30.69
CA GLU A 241 -32.25 13.62 -31.01
C GLU A 241 -31.39 12.92 -29.96
N LEU A 242 -30.31 13.55 -29.49
CA LEU A 242 -29.48 13.06 -28.38
C LEU A 242 -30.28 12.91 -27.10
N PHE A 243 -31.05 13.94 -26.73
CA PHE A 243 -31.90 13.88 -25.54
C PHE A 243 -32.97 12.81 -25.70
N ASN A 244 -33.61 12.70 -26.87
CA ASN A 244 -34.59 11.66 -27.12
C ASN A 244 -33.96 10.25 -27.09
N ALA A 245 -32.75 10.09 -27.60
CA ALA A 245 -31.99 8.84 -27.53
C ALA A 245 -31.73 8.45 -26.07
N ILE A 246 -31.19 9.37 -25.27
CA ILE A 246 -30.80 9.09 -23.88
C ILE A 246 -32.02 8.93 -22.97
N PHE A 247 -32.97 9.86 -22.99
CA PHE A 247 -34.07 9.90 -22.02
C PHE A 247 -35.27 9.02 -22.42
N THR A 248 -35.64 8.98 -23.71
CA THR A 248 -36.85 8.27 -24.17
C THR A 248 -36.55 6.87 -24.68
N ARG A 249 -35.58 6.75 -25.60
CA ARG A 249 -35.24 5.45 -26.23
C ARG A 249 -34.38 4.58 -25.33
N ALA A 250 -33.82 5.16 -24.26
CA ALA A 250 -32.84 4.52 -23.39
C ALA A 250 -31.66 3.95 -24.20
N GLU A 251 -31.19 4.72 -25.18
CA GLU A 251 -30.06 4.37 -26.04
C GLU A 251 -28.84 4.08 -25.17
N PRO A 252 -28.33 2.83 -25.16
CA PRO A 252 -27.33 2.42 -24.18
C PRO A 252 -25.95 3.01 -24.46
N ARG A 253 -25.65 3.37 -25.73
CA ARG A 253 -24.32 3.80 -26.17
C ARG A 253 -24.42 4.89 -27.23
N THR A 254 -23.95 6.08 -26.89
CA THR A 254 -23.91 7.23 -27.78
C THR A 254 -22.51 7.82 -27.83
N VAL A 255 -22.06 8.26 -29.00
CA VAL A 255 -20.75 8.90 -29.16
C VAL A 255 -20.88 10.27 -29.81
N LEU A 256 -20.35 11.29 -29.16
CA LEU A 256 -20.25 12.65 -29.66
C LEU A 256 -18.90 12.81 -30.37
N THR A 257 -18.95 12.99 -31.69
CA THR A 257 -17.77 13.18 -32.55
C THR A 257 -17.72 14.60 -33.08
N GLY A 258 -16.53 15.14 -33.34
CA GLY A 258 -16.39 16.49 -33.92
C GLY A 258 -15.06 17.15 -33.57
N MET A 259 -14.78 18.29 -34.20
CA MET A 259 -13.51 19.03 -34.05
C MET A 259 -13.29 19.56 -32.63
N ARG A 260 -12.03 19.84 -32.27
CA ARG A 260 -11.73 20.49 -30.98
C ARG A 260 -12.43 21.85 -30.91
N GLY A 261 -13.00 22.19 -29.76
CA GLY A 261 -13.76 23.45 -29.59
C GLY A 261 -15.18 23.48 -30.19
N SER A 262 -15.67 22.39 -30.81
CA SER A 262 -17.06 22.32 -31.32
C SER A 262 -18.14 22.29 -30.24
N GLY A 263 -17.75 22.02 -28.98
CA GLY A 263 -18.66 22.02 -27.84
C GLY A 263 -19.19 20.64 -27.41
N LYS A 264 -18.55 19.54 -27.86
CA LYS A 264 -18.88 18.16 -27.43
C LYS A 264 -18.98 18.01 -25.90
N THR A 265 -17.94 18.43 -25.19
CA THR A 265 -17.86 18.38 -23.72
C THR A 265 -18.96 19.22 -23.06
N GLN A 266 -19.30 20.38 -23.63
CA GLN A 266 -20.40 21.21 -23.14
C GLN A 266 -21.76 20.56 -23.39
N LEU A 267 -21.98 19.93 -24.55
CA LEU A 267 -23.21 19.17 -24.83
C LEU A 267 -23.35 17.96 -23.90
N ALA A 268 -22.28 17.21 -23.66
CA ALA A 268 -22.24 16.13 -22.69
C ALA A 268 -22.52 16.63 -21.26
N ALA A 269 -21.98 17.80 -20.89
CA ALA A 269 -22.25 18.41 -19.59
C ALA A 269 -23.72 18.85 -19.45
N THR A 270 -24.35 19.34 -20.52
CA THR A 270 -25.79 19.65 -20.54
C THR A 270 -26.64 18.39 -20.34
N VAL A 271 -26.29 17.29 -21.01
CA VAL A 271 -26.95 15.98 -20.81
C VAL A 271 -26.80 15.50 -19.36
N ALA A 272 -25.58 15.55 -18.83
CA ALA A 272 -25.30 15.15 -17.45
C ALA A 272 -26.09 15.99 -16.44
N THR A 273 -26.10 17.32 -16.62
CA THR A 273 -26.88 18.25 -15.78
C THR A 273 -28.36 17.88 -15.80
N ARG A 274 -28.92 17.61 -16.98
CA ARG A 274 -30.32 17.19 -17.10
C ARG A 274 -30.60 15.86 -16.38
N CYS A 275 -29.69 14.89 -16.47
CA CYS A 275 -29.84 13.62 -15.75
C CYS A 275 -29.85 13.84 -14.22
N GLU A 276 -29.05 14.78 -13.73
CA GLU A 276 -29.03 15.12 -12.30
C GLU A 276 -30.31 15.81 -11.84
N GLU A 277 -30.86 16.72 -12.65
CA GLU A 277 -32.14 17.39 -12.43
C GLU A 277 -33.31 16.40 -12.38
N GLU A 278 -33.33 15.42 -13.29
CA GLU A 278 -34.27 14.29 -13.30
C GLU A 278 -34.03 13.31 -12.13
N GLY A 279 -32.99 13.54 -11.33
CA GLY A 279 -32.75 12.83 -10.09
C GLY A 279 -32.11 11.47 -10.24
N TRP A 280 -31.39 11.23 -11.34
CA TRP A 280 -30.75 9.95 -11.62
C TRP A 280 -29.79 9.56 -10.49
N PRO A 281 -29.80 8.30 -10.01
CA PRO A 281 -29.00 7.85 -8.87
C PRO A 281 -27.49 7.87 -9.11
N LEU A 282 -27.03 7.77 -10.36
CA LEU A 282 -25.60 7.79 -10.69
C LEU A 282 -25.36 8.59 -11.97
N VAL A 283 -24.49 9.60 -11.85
CA VAL A 283 -23.92 10.33 -12.99
C VAL A 283 -22.41 10.34 -12.77
N ALA A 284 -21.69 9.59 -13.59
CA ALA A 284 -20.24 9.47 -13.52
C ALA A 284 -19.60 10.17 -14.72
N TRP A 285 -18.74 11.15 -14.44
CA TRP A 285 -17.88 11.81 -15.39
C TRP A 285 -16.48 11.20 -15.28
N ILE A 286 -16.03 10.53 -16.32
CA ILE A 286 -14.79 9.76 -16.32
C ILE A 286 -13.92 10.33 -17.43
N ASP A 287 -12.75 10.84 -17.05
CA ASP A 287 -11.71 11.15 -18.03
C ASP A 287 -11.19 9.83 -18.63
N ALA A 288 -11.14 9.78 -19.95
CA ALA A 288 -10.90 8.58 -20.73
C ALA A 288 -9.73 8.73 -21.72
N GLU A 289 -8.75 9.59 -21.38
CA GLU A 289 -7.58 9.86 -22.22
C GLU A 289 -6.67 8.62 -22.39
N SER A 290 -6.64 7.70 -21.41
CA SER A 290 -5.94 6.42 -21.53
C SER A 290 -6.61 5.29 -20.73
N ARG A 291 -6.26 4.04 -21.05
CA ARG A 291 -6.74 2.85 -20.34
C ARG A 291 -6.42 2.86 -18.84
N ASP A 292 -5.23 3.32 -18.45
CA ASP A 292 -4.83 3.34 -17.03
C ASP A 292 -5.66 4.36 -16.24
N VAL A 293 -5.95 5.51 -16.85
CA VAL A 293 -6.87 6.52 -16.28
C VAL A 293 -8.26 5.92 -16.08
N LEU A 294 -8.77 5.21 -17.08
CA LEU A 294 -10.07 4.55 -17.05
C LEU A 294 -10.15 3.51 -15.93
N ILE A 295 -9.15 2.63 -15.82
CA ILE A 295 -9.09 1.60 -14.77
C ILE A 295 -9.10 2.25 -13.40
N ALA A 296 -8.26 3.27 -13.18
CA ALA A 296 -8.18 3.93 -11.89
C ALA A 296 -9.49 4.65 -11.51
N ASN A 297 -10.11 5.36 -12.45
CA ASN A 297 -11.39 6.05 -12.22
C ASN A 297 -12.54 5.07 -11.96
N LEU A 298 -12.67 4.00 -12.76
CA LEU A 298 -13.70 2.99 -12.57
C LEU A 298 -13.52 2.18 -11.29
N TYR A 299 -12.27 1.89 -10.93
CA TYR A 299 -11.95 1.23 -9.65
C TYR A 299 -12.39 2.08 -8.46
N ASN A 300 -12.08 3.38 -8.46
CA ASN A 300 -12.52 4.27 -7.38
C ASN A 300 -14.04 4.44 -7.33
N LEU A 301 -14.69 4.55 -8.49
CA LEU A 301 -16.14 4.56 -8.56
C LEU A 301 -16.73 3.27 -7.97
N ALA A 302 -16.14 2.11 -8.28
CA ALA A 302 -16.55 0.83 -7.71
C ALA A 302 -16.45 0.85 -6.17
N LEU A 303 -15.34 1.35 -5.61
CA LEU A 303 -15.17 1.50 -4.17
C LEU A 303 -16.22 2.45 -3.56
N GLN A 304 -16.50 3.58 -4.20
CA GLN A 304 -17.49 4.55 -3.73
C GLN A 304 -18.91 3.97 -3.75
N THR A 305 -19.19 3.05 -4.69
CA THR A 305 -20.47 2.30 -4.71
C THR A 305 -20.54 1.15 -3.69
N GLY A 306 -19.45 0.91 -2.95
CA GLY A 306 -19.38 -0.08 -1.87
C GLY A 306 -18.93 -1.48 -2.30
N ILE A 307 -18.27 -1.62 -3.45
CA ILE A 307 -17.68 -2.90 -3.87
C ILE A 307 -16.47 -3.21 -2.99
N ASP A 308 -16.45 -4.41 -2.42
CA ASP A 308 -15.31 -4.90 -1.64
C ASP A 308 -14.11 -5.21 -2.55
N ALA A 309 -12.93 -4.69 -2.18
CA ALA A 309 -11.70 -4.80 -2.94
C ALA A 309 -10.54 -5.29 -2.07
N PRO A 310 -10.44 -6.62 -1.85
CA PRO A 310 -9.28 -7.24 -1.21
C PRO A 310 -7.98 -6.97 -1.98
N LYS A 311 -6.86 -6.81 -1.24
CA LYS A 311 -5.54 -6.44 -1.81
C LYS A 311 -4.97 -7.46 -2.80
N ASP A 312 -5.38 -8.72 -2.74
CA ASP A 312 -4.93 -9.82 -3.59
C ASP A 312 -5.69 -9.94 -4.91
N ILE A 313 -6.71 -9.10 -5.12
CA ILE A 313 -7.58 -9.18 -6.30
C ILE A 313 -7.21 -8.07 -7.29
N PRO A 314 -6.93 -8.40 -8.57
CA PRO A 314 -6.61 -7.41 -9.58
C PRO A 314 -7.72 -6.36 -9.75
N PRO A 315 -7.41 -5.08 -9.97
CA PRO A 315 -8.38 -4.00 -10.13
C PRO A 315 -9.44 -4.27 -11.19
N GLU A 316 -9.04 -4.85 -12.32
CA GLU A 316 -9.94 -5.20 -13.41
C GLU A 316 -10.98 -6.23 -13.00
N THR A 317 -10.66 -7.09 -12.02
CA THR A 317 -11.63 -8.02 -11.45
C THR A 317 -12.64 -7.29 -10.56
N ILE A 318 -12.20 -6.30 -9.79
CA ILE A 318 -13.08 -5.44 -8.98
C ILE A 318 -13.99 -4.60 -9.89
N ILE A 319 -13.44 -4.02 -10.95
CA ILE A 319 -14.21 -3.32 -11.98
C ILE A 319 -15.21 -4.27 -12.63
N ARG A 320 -14.80 -5.48 -13.03
CA ARG A 320 -15.73 -6.48 -13.57
C ARG A 320 -16.88 -6.80 -12.61
N ARG A 321 -16.61 -6.99 -11.31
CA ARG A 321 -17.66 -7.17 -10.29
C ARG A 321 -18.63 -5.99 -10.25
N PHE A 322 -18.09 -4.77 -10.30
CA PHE A 322 -18.90 -3.55 -10.37
C PHE A 322 -19.77 -3.50 -11.63
N LEU A 323 -19.19 -3.78 -12.80
CA LEU A 323 -19.91 -3.81 -14.08
C LEU A 323 -20.99 -4.92 -14.10
N ASP A 324 -20.71 -6.09 -13.55
CA ASP A 324 -21.68 -7.19 -13.43
C ASP A 324 -22.82 -6.84 -12.45
N GLN A 325 -22.52 -6.09 -11.37
CA GLN A 325 -23.54 -5.54 -10.48
C GLN A 325 -24.42 -4.52 -11.20
N LEU A 326 -23.85 -3.63 -12.03
CA LEU A 326 -24.64 -2.72 -12.85
C LEU A 326 -25.55 -3.46 -13.84
N ARG A 327 -25.03 -4.53 -14.46
CA ARG A 327 -25.77 -5.37 -15.42
C ARG A 327 -26.96 -6.07 -14.77
N SER A 328 -26.82 -6.49 -13.51
CA SER A 328 -27.85 -7.22 -12.74
C SER A 328 -28.75 -6.32 -11.88
N ALA A 329 -28.42 -5.04 -11.74
CA ALA A 329 -29.19 -4.11 -10.92
C ALA A 329 -30.57 -3.80 -11.50
N ASN A 330 -31.50 -3.39 -10.62
CA ASN A 330 -32.81 -2.89 -11.03
C ASN A 330 -32.67 -1.73 -12.03
N ALA A 331 -33.66 -1.63 -12.93
CA ALA A 331 -33.77 -0.60 -13.95
C ALA A 331 -33.89 0.78 -13.30
N ALA A 332 -32.75 1.40 -13.08
CA ALA A 332 -32.63 2.78 -12.63
C ALA A 332 -31.71 3.47 -13.63
N ASP A 333 -32.08 4.70 -13.98
CA ASP A 333 -31.37 5.45 -14.99
C ASP A 333 -30.00 5.90 -14.47
N ARG A 334 -28.93 5.52 -15.16
CA ARG A 334 -27.54 5.82 -14.79
C ARG A 334 -26.81 6.32 -16.03
N LEU A 335 -26.00 7.37 -15.86
CA LEU A 335 -25.20 7.93 -16.93
C LEU A 335 -23.70 7.77 -16.62
N PHE A 336 -22.96 7.30 -17.61
CA PHE A 336 -21.50 7.32 -17.65
C PHE A 336 -21.05 8.16 -18.83
N VAL A 337 -20.32 9.23 -18.55
CA VAL A 337 -19.69 10.07 -19.57
C VAL A 337 -18.21 9.75 -19.59
N PHE A 338 -17.70 9.27 -20.71
CA PHE A 338 -16.28 9.08 -20.98
C PHE A 338 -15.80 10.25 -21.84
N ASP A 339 -15.20 11.25 -21.19
CA ASP A 339 -14.72 12.46 -21.86
C ASP A 339 -13.30 12.22 -22.40
N ASN A 340 -13.00 12.76 -23.59
CA ASN A 340 -11.67 12.71 -24.23
C ASN A 340 -11.16 11.30 -24.61
N VAL A 341 -12.03 10.45 -25.15
CA VAL A 341 -11.59 9.15 -25.65
C VAL A 341 -10.70 9.32 -26.89
N GLU A 342 -9.41 9.07 -26.74
CA GLU A 342 -8.43 9.12 -27.84
C GLU A 342 -8.25 7.76 -28.53
N ASN A 343 -8.34 6.66 -27.77
CA ASN A 343 -8.31 5.28 -28.28
C ASN A 343 -9.53 4.49 -27.81
N LEU A 344 -10.31 3.93 -28.74
CA LEU A 344 -11.49 3.14 -28.40
C LEU A 344 -11.14 1.80 -27.74
N ASP A 345 -10.01 1.20 -28.11
CA ASP A 345 -9.60 -0.10 -27.55
C ASP A 345 -9.39 -0.03 -26.03
N ASP A 346 -9.10 1.16 -25.50
CA ASP A 346 -8.93 1.40 -24.06
C ASP A 346 -10.22 1.15 -23.29
N LEU A 347 -11.39 1.33 -23.90
CA LEU A 347 -12.72 1.09 -23.30
C LEU A 347 -13.17 -0.37 -23.37
N ARG A 348 -12.41 -1.23 -24.06
CA ARG A 348 -12.74 -2.64 -24.19
C ARG A 348 -12.83 -3.32 -22.82
N ASP A 349 -13.93 -4.01 -22.60
CA ASP A 349 -14.31 -4.70 -21.34
C ASP A 349 -14.53 -3.76 -20.13
N LEU A 350 -14.49 -2.44 -20.33
CA LEU A 350 -14.67 -1.42 -19.29
C LEU A 350 -15.95 -0.58 -19.47
N THR A 351 -16.66 -0.75 -20.58
CA THR A 351 -17.90 -0.04 -20.85
C THR A 351 -19.06 -0.67 -20.06
N PRO A 352 -19.78 0.10 -19.22
CA PRO A 352 -20.88 -0.43 -18.42
C PRO A 352 -22.08 -0.79 -19.29
N GLU A 353 -22.77 -1.86 -18.90
CA GLU A 353 -23.95 -2.39 -19.59
C GLU A 353 -25.00 -2.76 -18.54
N GLY A 354 -26.28 -2.73 -18.92
CA GLY A 354 -27.37 -3.10 -18.01
C GLY A 354 -28.64 -2.32 -18.34
N ASN A 355 -29.75 -2.75 -17.74
CA ASN A 355 -31.02 -2.05 -17.92
C ASN A 355 -30.98 -0.67 -17.23
N GLY A 356 -31.23 0.40 -17.99
CA GLY A 356 -31.15 1.78 -17.51
C GLY A 356 -29.73 2.39 -17.50
N VAL A 357 -28.70 1.65 -17.92
CA VAL A 357 -27.33 2.18 -18.04
C VAL A 357 -27.15 2.82 -19.41
N ARG A 358 -26.69 4.09 -19.44
CA ARG A 358 -26.28 4.78 -20.66
C ARG A 358 -24.82 5.20 -20.58
N ALA A 359 -24.08 4.96 -21.65
CA ALA A 359 -22.72 5.41 -21.84
C ALA A 359 -22.67 6.47 -22.96
N LEU A 360 -22.01 7.58 -22.68
CA LEU A 360 -21.78 8.69 -23.60
C LEU A 360 -20.27 8.90 -23.75
N ILE A 361 -19.76 8.93 -24.97
CA ILE A 361 -18.35 9.24 -25.26
C ILE A 361 -18.23 10.63 -25.88
N THR A 362 -17.17 11.37 -25.57
CA THR A 362 -16.69 12.48 -26.41
C THR A 362 -15.36 12.12 -27.05
N THR A 363 -15.20 12.41 -28.34
CA THR A 363 -13.96 12.13 -29.06
C THR A 363 -13.79 13.02 -30.28
N THR A 364 -12.54 13.25 -30.68
CA THR A 364 -12.19 13.88 -31.97
C THR A 364 -11.99 12.85 -33.08
N ARG A 365 -12.01 11.54 -32.76
CA ARG A 365 -11.74 10.46 -33.73
C ARG A 365 -12.95 10.15 -34.59
N HIS A 366 -12.73 10.11 -35.89
CA HIS A 366 -13.72 9.69 -36.88
C HIS A 366 -13.51 8.21 -37.22
N LEU A 367 -14.27 7.34 -36.55
CA LEU A 367 -14.30 5.89 -36.78
C LEU A 367 -15.68 5.48 -37.29
N ASP A 368 -15.82 4.25 -37.80
CA ASP A 368 -17.12 3.67 -38.12
C ASP A 368 -17.84 3.20 -36.84
N TRP A 369 -18.30 4.17 -36.05
CA TRP A 369 -18.90 3.95 -34.73
C TRP A 369 -20.12 3.03 -34.75
N ASN A 370 -20.91 3.06 -35.83
CA ASN A 370 -22.08 2.20 -35.98
C ASN A 370 -21.70 0.71 -36.00
N SER A 371 -20.64 0.33 -36.73
CA SER A 371 -20.18 -1.07 -36.74
C SER A 371 -19.54 -1.50 -35.42
N LEU A 372 -19.13 -0.53 -34.61
CA LEU A 372 -18.57 -0.72 -33.26
C LEU A 372 -19.64 -0.71 -32.16
N GLY A 373 -20.92 -0.61 -32.52
CA GLY A 373 -22.05 -0.66 -31.58
C GLY A 373 -22.25 0.62 -30.77
N TRP A 374 -21.79 1.76 -31.31
CA TRP A 374 -22.03 3.09 -30.77
C TRP A 374 -22.88 3.89 -31.75
N SER A 375 -23.90 4.58 -31.25
CA SER A 375 -24.74 5.47 -32.07
C SER A 375 -24.03 6.83 -32.19
N PRO A 376 -23.48 7.21 -33.36
CA PRO A 376 -22.74 8.44 -33.50
C PRO A 376 -23.64 9.65 -33.67
N MET A 377 -23.26 10.74 -33.02
CA MET A 377 -23.77 12.08 -33.26
C MET A 377 -22.59 12.98 -33.59
N VAL A 378 -22.67 13.65 -34.74
CA VAL A 378 -21.67 14.64 -35.14
C VAL A 378 -22.05 15.97 -34.50
N VAL A 379 -21.16 16.51 -33.66
CA VAL A 379 -21.27 17.84 -33.06
C VAL A 379 -20.47 18.81 -33.91
N GLY A 380 -21.18 19.47 -34.83
CA GLY A 380 -20.62 20.45 -35.75
C GLY A 380 -20.32 21.81 -35.13
N VAL A 381 -19.90 22.74 -36.00
CA VAL A 381 -19.79 24.17 -35.69
C VAL A 381 -21.18 24.80 -35.52
N PHE A 382 -21.26 26.09 -35.19
CA PHE A 382 -22.55 26.77 -35.19
C PHE A 382 -23.09 26.94 -36.60
N ASP A 383 -24.42 26.97 -36.73
CA ASP A 383 -25.02 27.54 -37.93
C ASP A 383 -24.66 29.02 -38.01
N ARG A 384 -24.44 29.54 -39.23
CA ARG A 384 -24.02 30.93 -39.41
C ARG A 384 -24.94 31.93 -38.69
N GLU A 385 -26.24 31.71 -38.75
CA GLU A 385 -27.24 32.55 -38.06
C GLU A 385 -27.14 32.47 -36.53
N GLN A 386 -26.75 31.32 -35.98
CA GLN A 386 -26.47 31.18 -34.55
C GLN A 386 -25.23 31.98 -34.15
N SER A 387 -24.16 31.92 -34.94
CA SER A 387 -22.94 32.70 -34.73
C SER A 387 -23.22 34.21 -34.75
N ILE A 388 -23.92 34.70 -35.78
CA ILE A 388 -24.31 36.11 -35.93
C ILE A 388 -25.17 36.54 -34.74
N THR A 389 -26.16 35.74 -34.38
CA THR A 389 -27.07 36.04 -33.26
C THR A 389 -26.32 36.10 -31.94
N LEU A 390 -25.41 35.15 -31.68
CA LEU A 390 -24.59 35.14 -30.46
C LEU A 390 -23.71 36.39 -30.37
N LEU A 391 -23.02 36.74 -31.45
CA LEU A 391 -22.14 37.92 -31.51
C LEU A 391 -22.93 39.20 -31.24
N CYS A 392 -24.04 39.40 -31.94
CA CYS A 392 -24.88 40.59 -31.76
C CYS A 392 -25.49 40.68 -30.36
N GLN A 393 -26.04 39.59 -29.84
CA GLN A 393 -26.71 39.58 -28.53
C GLN A 393 -25.73 39.81 -27.38
N ARG A 394 -24.55 39.15 -27.41
CA ARG A 394 -23.59 39.26 -26.31
C ARG A 394 -22.88 40.61 -26.28
N THR A 395 -22.59 41.19 -27.46
CA THR A 395 -21.96 42.52 -27.56
C THR A 395 -22.97 43.66 -27.40
N GLY A 396 -24.24 43.44 -27.73
CA GLY A 396 -25.25 44.51 -27.83
C GLY A 396 -25.15 45.32 -29.13
N ASP A 397 -24.31 44.90 -30.08
CA ASP A 397 -24.12 45.55 -31.38
C ASP A 397 -24.98 44.85 -32.46
N ALA A 398 -25.85 45.61 -33.12
CA ALA A 398 -26.76 45.09 -34.15
C ALA A 398 -26.13 45.00 -35.55
N HIS A 399 -24.82 45.25 -35.70
CA HIS A 399 -24.13 45.21 -36.99
C HIS A 399 -23.92 43.78 -37.51
N ARG A 400 -24.98 43.18 -38.06
CA ARG A 400 -25.01 41.79 -38.56
C ARG A 400 -23.95 41.48 -39.61
N ASP A 401 -23.65 42.40 -40.53
CA ASP A 401 -22.65 42.14 -41.59
C ASP A 401 -21.22 41.98 -41.02
N ALA A 402 -20.89 42.72 -39.95
CA ALA A 402 -19.61 42.55 -39.27
C ALA A 402 -19.61 41.25 -38.45
N ALA A 403 -20.73 40.91 -37.82
CA ALA A 403 -20.90 39.63 -37.13
C ALA A 403 -20.72 38.43 -38.07
N ASP A 404 -21.27 38.51 -39.28
CA ASP A 404 -21.18 37.48 -40.31
C ASP A 404 -19.73 37.27 -40.76
N GLN A 405 -19.01 38.35 -41.05
CA GLN A 405 -17.58 38.27 -41.44
C GLN A 405 -16.69 37.75 -40.30
N ILE A 406 -16.96 38.13 -39.04
CA ILE A 406 -16.25 37.54 -37.89
C ILE A 406 -16.55 36.05 -37.80
N ALA A 407 -17.82 35.65 -37.90
CA ALA A 407 -18.22 34.25 -37.86
C ALA A 407 -17.57 33.42 -38.98
N GLU A 408 -17.49 33.98 -40.20
CA GLU A 408 -16.79 33.40 -41.34
C GLU A 408 -15.31 33.20 -41.07
N ALA A 409 -14.63 34.26 -40.60
CA ALA A 409 -13.21 34.19 -40.29
C ALA A 409 -12.91 33.12 -39.24
N LEU A 410 -13.79 32.94 -38.26
CA LEU A 410 -13.64 31.96 -37.19
C LEU A 410 -14.17 30.55 -37.55
N GLY A 411 -14.64 30.35 -38.78
CA GLY A 411 -15.20 29.08 -39.24
C GLY A 411 -16.40 28.62 -38.42
N ASP A 412 -17.17 29.57 -37.87
CA ASP A 412 -18.31 29.33 -36.98
C ASP A 412 -17.98 28.48 -35.74
N LEU A 413 -16.69 28.39 -35.37
CA LEU A 413 -16.25 27.54 -34.28
C LEU A 413 -16.77 28.08 -32.93
N PRO A 414 -17.56 27.31 -32.17
CA PRO A 414 -18.27 27.83 -31.01
C PRO A 414 -17.41 28.48 -29.94
N VAL A 415 -16.28 27.86 -29.58
CA VAL A 415 -15.37 28.44 -28.60
C VAL A 415 -14.77 29.76 -29.07
N ALA A 416 -14.45 29.87 -30.36
CA ALA A 416 -13.86 31.07 -30.95
C ALA A 416 -14.89 32.20 -31.08
N VAL A 417 -16.09 31.90 -31.58
CA VAL A 417 -17.18 32.87 -31.73
C VAL A 417 -17.64 33.38 -30.36
N ALA A 418 -17.79 32.49 -29.38
CA ALA A 418 -18.12 32.88 -28.00
C ALA A 418 -17.04 33.77 -27.38
N GLN A 419 -15.76 33.42 -27.57
CA GLN A 419 -14.64 34.22 -27.09
C GLN A 419 -14.60 35.59 -27.76
N ALA A 420 -14.74 35.66 -29.09
CA ALA A 420 -14.76 36.92 -29.84
C ALA A 420 -15.87 37.86 -29.36
N ALA A 421 -17.07 37.33 -29.10
CA ALA A 421 -18.17 38.10 -28.55
C ALA A 421 -17.84 38.66 -27.16
N THR A 422 -17.23 37.85 -26.30
CA THR A 422 -16.80 38.28 -24.96
C THR A 422 -15.70 39.33 -25.05
N THR A 423 -14.65 39.11 -25.86
CA THR A 423 -13.53 40.04 -26.06
C THR A 423 -13.98 41.38 -26.65
N ALA A 424 -14.91 41.38 -27.62
CA ALA A 424 -15.49 42.61 -28.14
C ALA A 424 -16.25 43.38 -27.06
N LYS A 425 -17.05 42.68 -26.24
CA LYS A 425 -17.81 43.27 -25.13
C LYS A 425 -16.89 43.84 -24.04
N SER A 426 -15.92 43.06 -23.56
CA SER A 426 -14.98 43.49 -22.49
C SER A 426 -14.10 44.64 -22.93
N GLY A 427 -13.71 44.66 -24.21
CA GLY A 427 -12.95 45.75 -24.84
C GLY A 427 -13.73 46.99 -25.19
N ARG A 428 -15.07 46.92 -25.11
CA ARG A 428 -15.99 47.95 -25.62
C ARG A 428 -15.75 48.28 -27.11
N TYR A 429 -15.44 47.26 -27.92
CA TYR A 429 -15.34 47.41 -29.37
C TYR A 429 -16.72 47.21 -30.01
N SER A 430 -17.00 47.95 -31.08
CA SER A 430 -18.03 47.53 -32.03
C SER A 430 -17.57 46.28 -32.77
N LEU A 431 -18.51 45.51 -33.31
CA LEU A 431 -18.19 44.32 -34.11
C LEU A 431 -17.30 44.68 -35.31
N SER A 432 -17.56 45.81 -35.97
CA SER A 432 -16.71 46.28 -37.08
C SER A 432 -15.27 46.58 -36.64
N SER A 433 -15.09 47.20 -35.46
CA SER A 433 -13.75 47.50 -34.93
C SER A 433 -13.03 46.23 -34.48
N TYR A 434 -13.75 45.27 -33.90
CA TYR A 434 -13.17 43.96 -33.57
C TYR A 434 -12.73 43.21 -34.83
N LEU A 435 -13.56 43.20 -35.88
CA LEU A 435 -13.24 42.57 -37.17
C LEU A 435 -11.99 43.17 -37.81
N GLU A 436 -11.84 44.51 -37.78
CA GLU A 436 -10.64 45.18 -38.29
C GLU A 436 -9.39 44.73 -37.53
N ARG A 437 -9.48 44.58 -36.20
CA ARG A 437 -8.37 44.06 -35.39
C ARG A 437 -8.08 42.60 -35.68
N LEU A 438 -9.11 41.75 -35.79
CA LEU A 438 -8.97 40.34 -36.12
C LEU A 438 -8.27 40.14 -37.48
N SER A 439 -8.58 41.00 -38.46
CA SER A 439 -8.05 40.89 -39.82
C SER A 439 -6.62 41.40 -39.95
N ASN A 440 -6.23 42.38 -39.13
CA ASN A 440 -4.92 43.04 -39.19
C ASN A 440 -3.97 42.59 -38.08
N HIS A 441 -4.39 41.67 -37.20
CA HIS A 441 -3.56 41.22 -36.11
C HIS A 441 -2.34 40.47 -36.68
N PRO A 442 -1.12 40.89 -36.35
CA PRO A 442 0.03 40.05 -36.64
C PRO A 442 -0.11 38.82 -35.75
N LEU A 443 -0.21 37.65 -36.36
CA LEU A 443 0.15 36.42 -35.68
C LEU A 443 1.50 36.01 -36.24
N GLU A 444 2.48 35.87 -35.35
CA GLU A 444 3.70 35.16 -35.71
C GLU A 444 3.26 33.79 -36.24
N SER A 445 3.82 33.34 -37.35
CA SER A 445 3.39 32.14 -38.09
C SER A 445 3.64 30.81 -37.33
N SER A 446 3.54 30.80 -36.00
CA SER A 446 4.07 29.82 -35.06
C SER A 446 3.02 29.06 -34.25
N ILE A 447 1.71 29.40 -34.34
CA ILE A 447 0.69 28.54 -33.73
C ILE A 447 0.56 27.27 -34.57
N SER A 448 1.01 26.15 -34.01
CA SER A 448 0.97 24.88 -34.72
C SER A 448 -0.47 24.35 -34.74
N ARG A 449 -0.96 23.92 -35.90
CA ARG A 449 -2.26 23.24 -35.96
C ARG A 449 -2.11 21.89 -35.26
N LEU A 450 -3.04 21.55 -34.38
CA LEU A 450 -3.11 20.20 -33.82
C LEU A 450 -3.43 19.19 -34.94
N GLU A 451 -2.87 17.99 -34.84
CA GLU A 451 -3.08 16.93 -35.82
C GLU A 451 -4.58 16.58 -35.91
N GLY A 452 -5.18 16.73 -37.10
CA GLY A 452 -6.59 16.45 -37.36
C GLY A 452 -7.56 17.64 -37.28
N ASP A 453 -7.07 18.87 -37.06
CA ASP A 453 -7.90 20.07 -37.02
C ASP A 453 -7.75 20.96 -38.28
N ASP A 454 -8.90 21.30 -38.90
CA ASP A 454 -9.04 22.16 -40.10
C ASP A 454 -9.60 23.57 -39.77
N TYR A 455 -9.47 24.05 -38.53
CA TYR A 455 -10.01 25.37 -38.17
C TYR A 455 -9.14 26.54 -38.72
N PRO A 456 -9.75 27.70 -39.04
CA PRO A 456 -9.01 28.84 -39.60
C PRO A 456 -7.97 29.44 -38.65
N ASP A 457 -6.88 30.00 -39.19
CA ASP A 457 -5.82 30.65 -38.39
C ASP A 457 -6.36 31.80 -37.53
N ALA A 458 -7.44 32.46 -37.97
CA ALA A 458 -8.12 33.52 -37.23
C ALA A 458 -8.70 33.06 -35.89
N VAL A 459 -8.92 31.75 -35.68
CA VAL A 459 -9.27 31.21 -34.36
C VAL A 459 -8.15 31.47 -33.37
N GLY A 460 -6.90 31.14 -33.73
CA GLY A 460 -5.73 31.44 -32.89
C GLY A 460 -5.61 32.93 -32.59
N ILE A 461 -5.87 33.79 -33.58
CA ILE A 461 -5.89 35.25 -33.43
C ILE A 461 -6.94 35.68 -32.39
N ALA A 462 -8.18 35.22 -32.53
CA ALA A 462 -9.26 35.62 -31.64
C ALA A 462 -9.03 35.21 -30.18
N LEU A 463 -8.48 34.00 -29.96
CA LEU A 463 -8.11 33.51 -28.64
C LEU A 463 -6.92 34.29 -28.06
N PHE A 464 -5.89 34.58 -28.87
CA PHE A 464 -4.73 35.37 -28.44
C PHE A 464 -5.13 36.81 -28.04
N MET A 465 -5.97 37.46 -28.86
CA MET A 465 -6.52 38.79 -28.57
C MET A 465 -7.30 38.82 -27.25
N ALA A 466 -7.92 37.72 -26.83
CA ALA A 466 -8.60 37.65 -25.54
C ALA A 466 -7.61 37.78 -24.37
N TYR A 467 -6.47 37.09 -24.44
CA TYR A 467 -5.41 37.20 -23.45
C TYR A 467 -4.80 38.58 -23.43
N GLU A 468 -4.40 39.11 -24.58
CA GLU A 468 -3.78 40.43 -24.66
C GLU A 468 -4.69 41.50 -24.07
N GLN A 469 -5.98 41.47 -24.41
CA GLN A 469 -6.93 42.42 -23.86
C GLN A 469 -7.13 42.25 -22.35
N ALA A 470 -7.29 41.02 -21.87
CA ALA A 470 -7.47 40.75 -20.45
C ALA A 470 -6.27 41.24 -19.64
N LEU A 471 -5.05 40.89 -20.09
CA LEU A 471 -3.81 41.28 -19.45
C LEU A 471 -3.54 42.79 -19.58
N GLU A 472 -3.80 43.41 -20.72
CA GLU A 472 -3.66 44.87 -20.90
C GLU A 472 -4.61 45.64 -19.97
N LYS A 473 -5.85 45.17 -19.82
CA LYS A 473 -6.80 45.79 -18.89
C LYS A 473 -6.32 45.68 -17.44
N LEU A 474 -5.87 44.49 -17.03
CA LEU A 474 -5.30 44.30 -15.69
C LEU A 474 -4.03 45.14 -15.49
N ARG A 475 -3.15 45.24 -16.49
CA ARG A 475 -1.96 46.10 -16.43
C ARG A 475 -2.30 47.56 -16.16
N ASN A 476 -3.35 48.05 -16.80
CA ASN A 476 -3.74 49.46 -16.71
C ASN A 476 -4.52 49.77 -15.42
N GLU A 477 -5.35 48.85 -14.94
CA GLU A 477 -6.24 49.06 -13.79
C GLU A 477 -5.62 48.53 -12.47
N HIS A 478 -5.00 47.35 -12.51
CA HIS A 478 -4.51 46.59 -11.35
C HIS A 478 -3.22 45.79 -11.65
N PRO A 479 -2.02 46.41 -11.71
CA PRO A 479 -0.78 45.74 -12.12
C PRO A 479 -0.39 44.49 -11.31
N GLN A 480 -0.83 44.38 -10.05
CA GLN A 480 -0.62 43.17 -9.25
C GLN A 480 -1.47 42.00 -9.76
N GLN A 481 -2.73 42.25 -10.11
CA GLN A 481 -3.62 41.24 -10.70
C GLN A 481 -3.13 40.76 -12.07
N GLU A 482 -2.46 41.61 -12.85
CA GLU A 482 -1.82 41.19 -14.11
C GLU A 482 -0.76 40.09 -13.85
N LYS A 483 0.11 40.29 -12.86
CA LYS A 483 1.13 39.29 -12.50
C LYS A 483 0.50 37.98 -12.06
N ILE A 484 -0.52 38.06 -11.19
CA ILE A 484 -1.26 36.89 -10.74
C ILE A 484 -1.96 36.19 -11.91
N ALA A 485 -2.52 36.95 -12.86
CA ALA A 485 -3.15 36.39 -14.05
C ALA A 485 -2.14 35.64 -14.93
N ILE A 486 -0.94 36.20 -15.15
CA ILE A 486 0.14 35.54 -15.89
C ILE A 486 0.55 34.25 -15.18
N SER A 487 0.80 34.29 -13.86
CA SER A 487 1.15 33.09 -13.09
C SER A 487 0.05 32.04 -13.11
N THR A 488 -1.22 32.46 -13.01
CA THR A 488 -2.39 31.58 -13.07
C THR A 488 -2.48 30.89 -14.43
N LEU A 489 -2.40 31.66 -15.52
CA LEU A 489 -2.50 31.13 -16.88
C LEU A 489 -1.31 30.22 -17.23
N GLY A 490 -0.09 30.60 -16.82
CA GLY A 490 1.10 29.77 -16.95
C GLY A 490 0.95 28.45 -16.19
N THR A 491 0.47 28.49 -14.94
CA THR A 491 0.25 27.29 -14.12
C THR A 491 -0.80 26.38 -14.75
N LEU A 492 -1.97 26.91 -15.12
CA LEU A 492 -3.04 26.13 -15.76
C LEU A 492 -2.62 25.54 -17.12
N SER A 493 -1.66 26.17 -17.81
CA SER A 493 -1.17 25.71 -19.12
C SER A 493 -0.14 24.57 -19.04
N LEU A 494 0.36 24.26 -17.84
CA LEU A 494 1.29 23.16 -17.57
C LEU A 494 0.64 22.00 -16.80
N LEU A 495 -0.61 22.18 -16.35
CA LEU A 495 -1.34 21.24 -15.48
C LEU A 495 -2.52 20.59 -16.23
N ALA A 496 -3.33 19.79 -15.54
CA ALA A 496 -4.40 19.02 -16.16
C ALA A 496 -5.50 19.92 -16.74
N ALA A 497 -5.86 19.67 -18.00
CA ALA A 497 -6.94 20.39 -18.69
C ALA A 497 -8.33 20.11 -18.11
N SER A 498 -8.49 19.05 -17.32
CA SER A 498 -9.69 18.75 -16.52
C SER A 498 -9.90 19.74 -15.37
N GLY A 499 -8.87 20.51 -15.02
CA GLY A 499 -8.91 21.60 -14.06
C GLY A 499 -7.99 21.39 -12.87
N VAL A 500 -7.62 22.52 -12.26
CA VAL A 500 -6.84 22.58 -11.03
C VAL A 500 -7.75 23.03 -9.90
N PRO A 501 -7.72 22.40 -8.71
CA PRO A 501 -8.48 22.87 -7.56
C PRO A 501 -8.29 24.37 -7.32
N THR A 502 -9.39 25.13 -7.37
CA THR A 502 -9.42 26.58 -7.27
C THR A 502 -8.78 27.05 -5.97
N HIS A 503 -8.94 26.28 -4.89
CA HIS A 503 -8.37 26.61 -3.60
C HIS A 503 -6.83 26.47 -3.56
N TRP A 504 -6.21 25.66 -4.42
CA TRP A 504 -4.74 25.63 -4.59
C TRP A 504 -4.22 26.91 -5.24
N LEU A 505 -4.95 27.40 -6.25
CA LEU A 505 -4.57 28.62 -6.96
C LEU A 505 -4.58 29.85 -6.04
N LEU A 506 -5.36 29.85 -4.95
CA LEU A 506 -5.34 30.92 -3.96
C LEU A 506 -3.97 31.09 -3.27
N GLY A 507 -3.10 30.07 -3.33
CA GLY A 507 -1.73 30.14 -2.82
C GLY A 507 -0.70 30.75 -3.78
N LEU A 508 -1.13 31.27 -4.95
CA LEU A 508 -0.24 31.93 -5.92
C LEU A 508 0.33 33.26 -5.43
N ASP A 509 -0.35 33.92 -4.51
CA ASP A 509 0.04 35.20 -3.93
C ASP A 509 -0.38 35.22 -2.46
N ASP A 510 0.30 36.02 -1.63
CA ASP A 510 -0.02 36.14 -0.21
C ASP A 510 -1.42 36.75 0.01
N ASP A 511 -1.94 37.50 -0.97
CA ASP A 511 -3.29 38.07 -0.95
C ASP A 511 -4.29 37.20 -1.72
N ALA A 512 -4.87 36.22 -1.00
CA ALA A 512 -5.87 35.30 -1.54
C ALA A 512 -7.16 36.00 -2.06
N ASP A 513 -7.50 37.19 -1.55
CA ASP A 513 -8.66 37.95 -2.03
C ASP A 513 -8.35 38.55 -3.41
N THR A 514 -7.16 39.11 -3.59
CA THR A 514 -6.68 39.59 -4.90
C THR A 514 -6.61 38.44 -5.93
N VAL A 515 -6.18 37.23 -5.52
CA VAL A 515 -6.22 36.06 -6.41
C VAL A 515 -7.65 35.71 -6.80
N ARG A 516 -8.59 35.70 -5.85
CA ARG A 516 -10.01 35.40 -6.12
C ARG A 516 -10.64 36.41 -7.08
N ASP A 517 -10.32 37.69 -6.91
CA ASP A 517 -10.77 38.77 -7.80
C ASP A 517 -10.19 38.58 -9.22
N THR A 518 -8.92 38.21 -9.32
CA THR A 518 -8.25 37.92 -10.61
C THR A 518 -8.88 36.72 -11.31
N LEU A 519 -9.14 35.63 -10.59
CA LEU A 519 -9.83 34.45 -11.12
C LEU A 519 -11.25 34.81 -11.58
N SER A 520 -11.97 35.61 -10.80
CA SER A 520 -13.32 36.07 -11.14
C SER A 520 -13.31 36.94 -12.41
N PHE A 521 -12.31 37.80 -12.57
CA PHE A 521 -12.10 38.59 -13.77
C PHE A 521 -11.84 37.70 -15.00
N LEU A 522 -10.93 36.74 -14.91
CA LEU A 522 -10.59 35.82 -16.02
C LEU A 522 -11.75 34.86 -16.37
N LYS A 523 -12.57 34.46 -15.38
CA LYS A 523 -13.83 33.75 -15.63
C LYS A 523 -14.82 34.65 -16.37
N GLY A 524 -14.90 35.94 -15.99
CA GLY A 524 -15.73 36.95 -16.65
C GLY A 524 -15.35 37.22 -18.12
N THR A 525 -14.09 37.03 -18.49
CA THR A 525 -13.61 37.13 -19.88
C THR A 525 -13.78 35.83 -20.67
N SER A 526 -14.37 34.79 -20.10
CA SER A 526 -14.56 33.45 -20.69
C SER A 526 -13.25 32.71 -21.04
N ILE A 527 -12.10 33.22 -20.59
CA ILE A 527 -10.80 32.55 -20.73
C ILE A 527 -10.76 31.32 -19.82
N LEU A 528 -11.25 31.46 -18.60
CA LEU A 528 -11.36 30.39 -17.63
C LEU A 528 -12.82 29.92 -17.47
N GLN A 529 -12.96 28.64 -17.21
CA GLN A 529 -14.19 27.98 -16.81
C GLN A 529 -14.05 27.47 -15.38
N GLU A 530 -15.18 27.03 -14.83
CA GLU A 530 -15.26 26.47 -13.49
C GLU A 530 -15.98 25.13 -13.57
N SER A 531 -15.61 24.18 -12.73
CA SER A 531 -16.36 22.94 -12.57
C SER A 531 -17.76 23.19 -11.97
N THR A 532 -18.65 22.20 -12.08
CA THR A 532 -20.04 22.35 -11.61
C THR A 532 -20.13 22.60 -10.09
N ASP A 533 -19.25 21.97 -9.32
CA ASP A 533 -19.12 22.12 -7.87
C ASP A 533 -18.37 23.39 -7.44
N SER A 534 -17.89 24.19 -8.40
CA SER A 534 -17.05 25.37 -8.16
C SER A 534 -15.72 25.09 -7.47
N ASP A 535 -15.26 23.83 -7.49
CA ASP A 535 -14.02 23.43 -6.81
C ASP A 535 -12.79 23.48 -7.72
N LYS A 536 -12.93 23.32 -9.04
CA LYS A 536 -11.83 23.37 -10.01
C LYS A 536 -11.95 24.53 -10.98
N THR A 537 -10.81 25.16 -11.26
CA THR A 537 -10.63 26.14 -12.34
C THR A 537 -10.11 25.43 -13.57
N ILE A 538 -10.77 25.63 -14.71
CA ILE A 538 -10.52 24.92 -15.97
C ILE A 538 -10.12 25.93 -17.04
N ILE A 539 -9.10 25.61 -17.84
CA ILE A 539 -8.78 26.32 -19.07
C ILE A 539 -9.10 25.42 -20.27
N HIS A 540 -9.74 25.97 -21.30
CA HIS A 540 -10.09 25.18 -22.48
C HIS A 540 -8.80 24.80 -23.27
N ARG A 541 -8.67 23.56 -23.76
CA ARG A 541 -7.45 23.06 -24.43
C ARG A 541 -6.92 23.96 -25.56
N LEU A 542 -7.81 24.55 -26.37
CA LEU A 542 -7.40 25.51 -27.42
C LEU A 542 -6.88 26.84 -26.84
N GLN A 543 -7.48 27.31 -25.75
CA GLN A 543 -7.03 28.53 -25.05
C GLN A 543 -5.64 28.28 -24.43
N GLU A 544 -5.50 27.16 -23.74
CA GLU A 544 -4.25 26.64 -23.19
C GLU A 544 -3.13 26.56 -24.24
N GLN A 545 -3.41 25.97 -25.41
CA GLN A 545 -2.43 25.88 -26.50
C GLN A 545 -1.99 27.25 -27.00
N VAL A 546 -2.95 28.14 -27.29
CA VAL A 546 -2.64 29.50 -27.76
C VAL A 546 -1.80 30.24 -26.74
N TYR A 547 -2.12 30.11 -25.44
CA TYR A 547 -1.32 30.72 -24.39
C TYR A 547 0.11 30.16 -24.36
N ARG A 548 0.29 28.84 -24.47
CA ARG A 548 1.63 28.22 -24.50
C ARG A 548 2.48 28.72 -25.67
N GLU A 549 1.94 28.65 -26.89
CA GLU A 549 2.70 28.97 -28.10
C GLU A 549 3.05 30.46 -28.21
N THR A 550 2.30 31.32 -27.51
CA THR A 550 2.52 32.78 -27.53
C THR A 550 3.28 33.30 -26.31
N HIS A 551 2.89 32.89 -25.10
CA HIS A 551 3.44 33.39 -23.84
C HIS A 551 4.47 32.45 -23.21
N LEU A 552 4.41 31.14 -23.45
CA LEU A 552 5.42 30.17 -23.01
C LEU A 552 6.36 29.75 -24.15
N ASN A 553 6.72 30.70 -25.02
CA ASN A 553 7.53 30.47 -26.22
C ASN A 553 9.05 30.44 -25.98
N ASN A 554 9.49 30.72 -24.75
CA ASN A 554 10.90 30.76 -24.38
C ASN A 554 11.14 30.08 -23.03
N GLN A 555 12.40 29.67 -22.82
CA GLN A 555 12.80 28.91 -21.63
C GLN A 555 12.59 29.67 -20.31
N ASN A 556 12.72 31.01 -20.31
CA ASN A 556 12.54 31.80 -19.09
C ASN A 556 11.08 31.78 -18.64
N ASN A 557 10.14 31.99 -19.57
CA ASN A 557 8.72 32.00 -19.25
C ASN A 557 8.23 30.61 -18.81
N ILE A 558 8.72 29.54 -19.44
CA ILE A 558 8.46 28.16 -18.99
C ILE A 558 9.01 27.94 -17.59
N ALA A 559 10.21 28.44 -17.29
CA ALA A 559 10.83 28.29 -15.98
C ALA A 559 10.08 29.05 -14.87
N GLU A 560 9.58 30.26 -15.16
CA GLU A 560 8.74 31.04 -14.24
C GLU A 560 7.41 30.31 -13.96
N ALA A 561 6.73 29.82 -15.00
CA ALA A 561 5.51 29.03 -14.85
C ALA A 561 5.75 27.72 -14.07
N SER A 562 6.85 27.02 -14.37
CA SER A 562 7.23 25.78 -13.66
C SER A 562 7.52 26.02 -12.18
N THR A 563 8.13 27.16 -11.85
CA THR A 563 8.37 27.60 -10.47
C THR A 563 7.05 27.86 -9.75
N CYS A 564 6.09 28.52 -10.40
CA CYS A 564 4.76 28.76 -9.84
C CYS A 564 4.04 27.43 -9.56
N VAL A 565 4.03 26.50 -10.51
CA VAL A 565 3.45 25.16 -10.34
C VAL A 565 4.05 24.47 -9.13
N THR A 566 5.38 24.41 -9.05
CA THR A 566 6.09 23.74 -7.97
C THR A 566 5.81 24.39 -6.61
N THR A 567 5.68 25.72 -6.56
CA THR A 567 5.35 26.47 -5.35
C THR A 567 3.94 26.17 -4.85
N ILE A 568 2.94 26.20 -5.74
CA ILE A 568 1.55 25.85 -5.39
C ILE A 568 1.48 24.42 -4.88
N LEU A 569 2.05 23.47 -5.63
CA LEU A 569 1.92 22.06 -5.32
C LEU A 569 2.69 21.68 -4.04
N SER A 570 3.83 22.31 -3.75
CA SER A 570 4.56 22.12 -2.48
C SER A 570 3.84 22.70 -1.26
N GLY A 571 2.95 23.68 -1.47
CA GLY A 571 2.09 24.24 -0.42
C GLY A 571 1.01 23.28 0.07
N ILE A 572 0.70 22.22 -0.68
CA ILE A 572 -0.37 21.27 -0.35
C ILE A 572 0.13 20.31 0.74
N ASN A 573 -0.50 20.40 1.92
CA ASN A 573 -0.16 19.54 3.05
C ASN A 573 -1.34 18.63 3.42
N ILE A 574 -1.38 17.46 2.78
CA ILE A 574 -2.41 16.45 3.01
C ILE A 574 -2.40 15.97 4.47
N GLU A 575 -1.23 15.83 5.10
CA GLU A 575 -1.09 15.31 6.46
C GLU A 575 -1.80 16.19 7.50
N LYS A 576 -1.83 17.52 7.30
CA LYS A 576 -2.50 18.49 8.18
C LYS A 576 -4.03 18.44 8.12
N LEU A 577 -4.61 17.84 7.09
CA LEU A 577 -6.06 17.74 6.96
C LEU A 577 -6.61 16.76 8.00
N THR A 578 -7.77 17.07 8.58
CA THR A 578 -8.39 16.20 9.58
C THR A 578 -9.36 15.20 8.95
N ASP A 579 -10.00 15.57 7.85
CA ASP A 579 -10.98 14.74 7.16
C ASP A 579 -10.32 13.76 6.19
N PHE A 580 -10.70 12.47 6.30
CA PHE A 580 -10.11 11.41 5.49
C PHE A 580 -10.53 11.49 4.03
N GLU A 581 -11.79 11.82 3.76
CA GLU A 581 -12.29 11.92 2.38
C GLU A 581 -11.65 13.12 1.67
N GLN A 582 -11.50 14.25 2.37
CA GLN A 582 -10.74 15.38 1.86
C GLN A 582 -9.29 15.02 1.57
N LYS A 583 -8.59 14.32 2.48
CA LYS A 583 -7.22 13.83 2.21
C LYS A 583 -7.15 12.99 0.93
N ARG A 584 -8.13 12.11 0.75
CA ARG A 584 -8.25 11.25 -0.43
C ARG A 584 -8.44 12.05 -1.70
N GLN A 585 -9.32 13.06 -1.67
CA GLN A 585 -9.59 13.93 -2.81
C GLN A 585 -8.34 14.75 -3.21
N GLU A 586 -7.64 15.35 -2.25
CA GLU A 586 -6.42 16.14 -2.51
C GLU A 586 -5.30 15.28 -3.13
N ALA A 587 -5.13 14.05 -2.63
CA ALA A 587 -4.19 13.10 -3.21
C ALA A 587 -4.60 12.67 -4.63
N GLN A 588 -5.90 12.48 -4.89
CA GLN A 588 -6.42 12.18 -6.23
C GLN A 588 -6.15 13.31 -7.22
N ASP A 589 -6.43 14.55 -6.81
CA ASP A 589 -6.20 15.72 -7.65
C ASP A 589 -4.70 15.91 -7.95
N LEU A 590 -3.82 15.63 -6.97
CA LEU A 590 -2.37 15.69 -7.18
C LEU A 590 -1.89 14.63 -8.16
N ILE A 591 -2.38 13.39 -8.04
CA ILE A 591 -2.09 12.31 -8.98
C ILE A 591 -2.54 12.70 -10.38
N GLU A 592 -3.74 13.27 -10.52
CA GLU A 592 -4.27 13.76 -11.81
C GLU A 592 -3.34 14.81 -12.43
N GLN A 593 -2.89 15.80 -11.65
CA GLN A 593 -1.97 16.84 -12.13
C GLN A 593 -0.62 16.28 -12.58
N ILE A 594 0.03 15.45 -11.77
CA ILE A 594 1.36 14.90 -12.07
C ILE A 594 1.30 13.94 -13.26
N ARG A 595 0.23 13.15 -13.36
CA ARG A 595 -0.01 12.28 -14.51
C ARG A 595 -0.19 13.10 -15.79
N SER A 596 -0.97 14.18 -15.74
CA SER A 596 -1.12 15.09 -16.88
C SER A 596 0.22 15.67 -17.32
N VAL A 597 1.03 16.17 -16.39
CA VAL A 597 2.39 16.67 -16.64
C VAL A 597 3.26 15.61 -17.33
N THR A 598 3.07 14.34 -16.98
CA THR A 598 3.79 13.21 -17.60
C THR A 598 3.33 12.96 -19.04
N SER A 599 2.02 12.98 -19.29
CA SER A 599 1.47 12.73 -20.62
C SER A 599 1.76 13.85 -21.64
N GLN A 600 2.09 15.06 -21.17
CA GLN A 600 2.21 16.26 -21.98
C GLN A 600 3.68 16.66 -22.19
N ASP A 601 4.19 16.54 -23.42
CA ASP A 601 5.59 16.86 -23.76
C ASP A 601 6.04 18.26 -23.35
N HIS A 602 5.16 19.26 -23.46
CA HIS A 602 5.46 20.64 -23.11
C HIS A 602 5.60 20.88 -21.59
N SER A 603 5.11 19.96 -20.76
CA SER A 603 5.16 20.05 -19.29
C SER A 603 6.33 19.25 -18.70
N HIS A 604 7.04 18.46 -19.51
CA HIS A 604 8.21 17.68 -19.06
C HIS A 604 9.32 18.49 -18.38
N PRO A 605 9.57 19.79 -18.71
CA PRO A 605 10.54 20.59 -17.98
C PRO A 605 10.34 20.60 -16.45
N LEU A 606 9.12 20.38 -15.94
CA LEU A 606 8.84 20.24 -14.51
C LEU A 606 9.65 19.12 -13.83
N PHE A 607 9.95 18.03 -14.53
CA PHE A 607 10.79 16.94 -13.98
C PHE A 607 12.25 17.35 -13.77
N SER A 608 12.69 18.49 -14.34
CA SER A 608 14.02 19.04 -14.07
C SER A 608 14.10 19.76 -12.71
N TYR A 609 12.97 19.95 -12.02
CA TYR A 609 12.90 20.60 -10.71
C TYR A 609 12.88 19.55 -9.59
N PRO A 610 13.90 19.49 -8.73
CA PRO A 610 13.95 18.53 -7.61
C PRO A 610 12.74 18.57 -6.68
N ASP A 611 12.17 19.75 -6.48
CA ASP A 611 10.98 19.97 -5.64
C ASP A 611 9.73 19.33 -6.27
N PHE A 612 9.57 19.38 -7.61
CA PHE A 612 8.48 18.69 -8.30
C PHE A 612 8.59 17.17 -8.15
N VAL A 613 9.80 16.62 -8.28
CA VAL A 613 10.02 15.18 -8.07
C VAL A 613 9.84 14.79 -6.59
N ALA A 614 10.13 15.69 -5.64
CA ALA A 614 9.81 15.48 -4.23
C ALA A 614 8.29 15.43 -4.01
N ILE A 615 7.52 16.29 -4.69
CA ILE A 615 6.04 16.26 -4.67
C ILE A 615 5.50 14.96 -5.27
N LEU A 616 6.09 14.45 -6.34
CA LEU A 616 5.78 13.11 -6.86
C LEU A 616 6.01 12.03 -5.81
N ALA A 617 7.16 12.04 -5.13
CA ALA A 617 7.47 11.07 -4.08
C ALA A 617 6.47 11.14 -2.92
N THR A 618 6.12 12.34 -2.43
CA THR A 618 5.15 12.50 -1.34
C THR A 618 3.74 12.14 -1.76
N THR A 619 3.34 12.45 -3.01
CA THR A 619 2.03 12.08 -3.57
C THR A 619 1.88 10.56 -3.63
N LEU A 620 2.91 9.83 -4.09
CA LEU A 620 2.93 8.36 -4.07
C LEU A 620 2.73 7.80 -2.67
N ARG A 621 3.46 8.32 -1.67
CA ARG A 621 3.32 7.90 -0.27
C ARG A 621 1.92 8.18 0.27
N ASN A 622 1.40 9.38 0.06
CA ASN A 622 0.06 9.74 0.54
C ASN A 622 -1.01 8.86 -0.10
N ALA A 623 -0.88 8.53 -1.39
CA ALA A 623 -1.79 7.65 -2.09
C ALA A 623 -1.76 6.21 -1.52
N THR A 624 -0.60 5.66 -1.18
CA THR A 624 -0.50 4.34 -0.54
C THR A 624 -1.10 4.37 0.88
N ASP A 625 -0.76 5.38 1.67
CA ASP A 625 -1.25 5.53 3.05
C ASP A 625 -2.78 5.69 3.12
N LEU A 626 -3.37 6.32 2.10
CA LEU A 626 -4.81 6.50 1.96
C LEU A 626 -5.52 5.29 1.29
N GLY A 627 -4.82 4.19 1.06
CA GLY A 627 -5.39 2.98 0.49
C GLY A 627 -5.76 3.10 -0.99
N MET A 628 -5.04 3.95 -1.74
CA MET A 628 -5.22 4.17 -3.18
C MET A 628 -4.02 3.69 -4.02
N PRO A 629 -3.51 2.47 -3.83
CA PRO A 629 -2.31 2.00 -4.55
C PRO A 629 -2.52 2.02 -6.07
N GLN A 630 -3.73 1.77 -6.56
CA GLN A 630 -4.01 1.77 -8.00
C GLN A 630 -3.87 3.15 -8.65
N LEU A 631 -4.23 4.22 -7.94
CA LEU A 631 -4.00 5.58 -8.45
C LEU A 631 -2.52 5.92 -8.40
N ALA A 632 -1.81 5.53 -7.34
CA ALA A 632 -0.35 5.69 -7.26
C ALA A 632 0.36 5.01 -8.44
N LEU A 633 -0.06 3.80 -8.83
CA LEU A 633 0.54 3.07 -9.96
C LEU A 633 0.38 3.80 -11.31
N THR A 634 -0.59 4.70 -11.47
CA THR A 634 -0.70 5.54 -12.69
C THR A 634 0.45 6.54 -12.82
N LEU A 635 1.24 6.74 -11.77
CA LEU A 635 2.44 7.60 -11.77
C LEU A 635 3.74 6.83 -12.09
N THR A 636 3.65 5.57 -12.51
CA THR A 636 4.83 4.76 -12.88
C THR A 636 5.70 5.47 -13.92
N ASP A 637 5.08 6.00 -14.98
CA ASP A 637 5.79 6.74 -16.02
C ASP A 637 6.38 8.05 -15.51
N SER A 638 5.73 8.69 -14.52
CA SER A 638 6.24 9.88 -13.85
C SER A 638 7.54 9.59 -13.10
N VAL A 639 7.62 8.45 -12.41
CA VAL A 639 8.84 8.01 -11.69
C VAL A 639 9.94 7.66 -12.68
N THR A 640 9.62 6.98 -13.78
CA THR A 640 10.57 6.70 -14.86
C THR A 640 11.15 8.00 -15.42
N ARG A 641 10.29 8.97 -15.74
CA ARG A 641 10.72 10.26 -16.29
C ARG A 641 11.54 11.09 -15.29
N ALA A 642 11.21 11.04 -14.00
CA ALA A 642 12.04 11.64 -12.96
C ALA A 642 13.46 11.04 -12.95
N GLY A 643 13.57 9.72 -13.10
CA GLY A 643 14.86 9.02 -13.22
C GLY A 643 15.63 9.38 -14.49
N ASP A 644 14.95 9.51 -15.63
CA ASP A 644 15.59 9.93 -16.89
C ASP A 644 16.09 11.38 -16.84
N THR A 645 15.42 12.23 -16.07
CA THR A 645 15.68 13.69 -16.04
C THR A 645 16.68 14.10 -14.95
N LEU A 646 16.43 13.71 -13.69
CA LEU A 646 17.32 14.04 -12.56
C LEU A 646 18.44 13.00 -12.36
N GLY A 647 18.33 11.85 -13.02
CA GLY A 647 19.17 10.69 -12.79
C GLY A 647 18.53 9.70 -11.81
N SER A 648 18.88 8.42 -11.97
CA SER A 648 18.54 7.33 -11.04
C SER A 648 18.99 7.63 -9.61
N ASP A 649 20.07 8.41 -9.50
CA ASP A 649 20.82 8.57 -8.26
C ASP A 649 20.32 9.78 -7.43
N HIS A 650 19.39 10.57 -7.96
CA HIS A 650 18.90 11.75 -7.27
C HIS A 650 18.03 11.34 -6.05
N PRO A 651 18.18 11.97 -4.86
CA PRO A 651 17.44 11.58 -3.64
C PRO A 651 15.91 11.52 -3.82
N SER A 652 15.33 12.50 -4.54
CA SER A 652 13.88 12.50 -4.84
C SER A 652 13.47 11.37 -5.81
N THR A 653 14.35 10.96 -6.72
CA THR A 653 14.12 9.80 -7.60
C THR A 653 14.11 8.51 -6.79
N LEU A 654 15.08 8.35 -5.88
CA LEU A 654 15.14 7.19 -4.97
C LEU A 654 13.91 7.12 -4.05
N ALA A 655 13.44 8.27 -3.54
CA ALA A 655 12.25 8.34 -2.72
C ALA A 655 10.98 7.96 -3.49
N SER A 656 10.81 8.47 -4.72
CA SER A 656 9.67 8.14 -5.57
C SER A 656 9.66 6.67 -6.00
N ARG A 657 10.82 6.09 -6.34
CA ARG A 657 10.97 4.65 -6.63
C ARG A 657 10.60 3.77 -5.43
N ASN A 658 11.08 4.11 -4.22
CA ASN A 658 10.71 3.41 -2.99
C ASN A 658 9.20 3.42 -2.75
N ASN A 659 8.54 4.57 -2.97
CA ASN A 659 7.11 4.70 -2.74
C ASN A 659 6.28 4.02 -3.85
N LEU A 660 6.78 4.00 -5.08
CA LEU A 660 6.19 3.21 -6.17
C LEU A 660 6.27 1.70 -5.89
N ALA A 661 7.40 1.22 -5.36
CA ALA A 661 7.51 -0.17 -4.88
C ALA A 661 6.49 -0.48 -3.77
N GLY A 662 6.23 0.49 -2.89
CA GLY A 662 5.16 0.39 -1.89
C GLY A 662 3.78 0.25 -2.50
N ALA A 663 3.48 1.02 -3.55
CA ALA A 663 2.23 0.89 -4.30
C ALA A 663 2.09 -0.49 -4.98
N TYR A 664 3.18 -1.04 -5.53
CA TYR A 664 3.19 -2.43 -6.02
C TYR A 664 2.92 -3.43 -4.90
N GLN A 665 3.55 -3.27 -3.74
CA GLN A 665 3.34 -4.15 -2.59
C GLN A 665 1.88 -4.11 -2.10
N ASP A 666 1.32 -2.91 -1.92
CA ASP A 666 -0.06 -2.74 -1.45
C ASP A 666 -1.13 -3.20 -2.43
N SER A 667 -0.78 -3.29 -3.71
CA SER A 667 -1.61 -3.91 -4.76
C SER A 667 -1.38 -5.42 -4.91
N GLY A 668 -0.60 -6.05 -4.03
CA GLY A 668 -0.30 -7.48 -4.07
C GLY A 668 0.71 -7.90 -5.14
N ARG A 669 1.31 -6.95 -5.87
CA ARG A 669 2.26 -7.18 -6.97
C ARG A 669 3.69 -7.31 -6.44
N LEU A 670 3.92 -8.29 -5.57
CA LEU A 670 5.20 -8.51 -4.88
C LEU A 670 6.36 -8.82 -5.85
N ASP A 671 6.08 -9.47 -6.97
CA ASP A 671 7.07 -9.78 -8.01
C ASP A 671 7.64 -8.52 -8.69
N GLU A 672 6.94 -7.40 -8.62
CA GLU A 672 7.40 -6.09 -9.12
C GLU A 672 7.96 -5.23 -7.99
N ALA A 673 7.36 -5.30 -6.80
CA ALA A 673 7.80 -4.55 -5.63
C ALA A 673 9.21 -4.94 -5.17
N ILE A 674 9.48 -6.25 -5.04
CA ILE A 674 10.74 -6.75 -4.47
C ILE A 674 11.95 -6.32 -5.32
N PRO A 675 12.01 -6.58 -6.64
CA PRO A 675 13.16 -6.16 -7.45
C PRO A 675 13.38 -4.65 -7.43
N LEU A 676 12.30 -3.86 -7.40
CA LEU A 676 12.39 -2.40 -7.33
C LEU A 676 12.96 -1.94 -5.98
N TYR A 677 12.57 -2.58 -4.87
CA TYR A 677 13.14 -2.32 -3.55
C TYR A 677 14.62 -2.75 -3.44
N GLU A 678 14.99 -3.90 -4.00
CA GLU A 678 16.38 -4.38 -4.02
C GLU A 678 17.30 -3.38 -4.73
N GLN A 679 16.93 -2.99 -5.96
CA GLN A 679 17.70 -2.02 -6.72
C GLN A 679 17.78 -0.67 -5.99
N ASN A 680 16.66 -0.19 -5.43
CA ASN A 680 16.64 1.09 -4.73
C ASN A 680 17.45 1.07 -3.43
N LEU A 681 17.55 -0.08 -2.75
CA LEU A 681 18.40 -0.25 -1.57
C LEU A 681 19.88 -0.22 -1.94
N GLU A 682 20.26 -0.88 -3.04
CA GLU A 682 21.62 -0.84 -3.57
C GLU A 682 22.03 0.60 -3.92
N ASP A 683 21.20 1.28 -4.72
CA ASP A 683 21.43 2.66 -5.16
C ASP A 683 21.51 3.61 -3.94
N SER A 684 20.52 3.57 -3.04
CA SER A 684 20.51 4.44 -1.84
C SER A 684 21.70 4.18 -0.91
N THR A 685 22.14 2.94 -0.76
CA THR A 685 23.33 2.60 0.03
C THR A 685 24.60 3.18 -0.60
N HIS A 686 24.73 3.12 -1.93
CA HIS A 686 25.89 3.67 -2.64
C HIS A 686 25.92 5.21 -2.60
N ILE A 687 24.78 5.86 -2.75
CA ILE A 687 24.70 7.31 -2.97
C ILE A 687 24.54 8.09 -1.66
N LEU A 688 23.58 7.69 -0.82
CA LEU A 688 23.25 8.37 0.42
C LEU A 688 24.07 7.82 1.60
N GLY A 689 24.59 6.60 1.45
CA GLY A 689 25.26 5.85 2.49
C GLY A 689 24.32 4.88 3.22
N PRO A 690 24.88 3.85 3.88
CA PRO A 690 24.11 2.84 4.60
C PRO A 690 23.30 3.40 5.79
N ASP A 691 23.74 4.54 6.34
CA ASP A 691 23.22 5.18 7.54
C ASP A 691 22.16 6.26 7.26
N HIS A 692 21.92 6.59 5.99
CA HIS A 692 20.98 7.66 5.64
C HIS A 692 19.53 7.23 5.93
N PRO A 693 18.66 8.11 6.48
CA PRO A 693 17.28 7.76 6.83
C PRO A 693 16.46 7.13 5.68
N SER A 694 16.65 7.60 4.44
CA SER A 694 16.02 7.00 3.26
C SER A 694 16.52 5.59 2.94
N THR A 695 17.79 5.29 3.19
CA THR A 695 18.37 3.95 3.03
C THR A 695 17.79 2.99 4.07
N LEU A 696 17.71 3.43 5.34
CA LEU A 696 17.06 2.67 6.41
C LEU A 696 15.58 2.40 6.10
N THR A 697 14.86 3.41 5.60
CA THR A 697 13.46 3.26 5.17
C THR A 697 13.31 2.24 4.04
N THR A 698 14.18 2.32 3.03
CA THR A 698 14.15 1.37 1.90
C THR A 698 14.46 -0.06 2.35
N ARG A 699 15.42 -0.23 3.27
CA ARG A 699 15.76 -1.55 3.85
C ARG A 699 14.60 -2.15 4.63
N ASN A 700 13.94 -1.34 5.47
CA ASN A 700 12.75 -1.77 6.21
C ASN A 700 11.62 -2.20 5.27
N ASN A 701 11.41 -1.44 4.18
CA ASN A 701 10.36 -1.75 3.21
C ASN A 701 10.68 -3.02 2.41
N LEU A 702 11.93 -3.23 2.00
CA LEU A 702 12.35 -4.49 1.36
C LEU A 702 12.14 -5.69 2.29
N ALA A 703 12.53 -5.57 3.56
CA ALA A 703 12.31 -6.60 4.57
C ALA A 703 10.82 -6.92 4.73
N TYR A 704 9.96 -5.89 4.72
CA TYR A 704 8.52 -6.03 4.79
C TYR A 704 7.93 -6.71 3.55
N ALA A 705 8.43 -6.38 2.35
CA ALA A 705 8.05 -7.06 1.12
C ALA A 705 8.43 -8.55 1.16
N TYR A 706 9.62 -8.89 1.67
CA TYR A 706 10.04 -10.28 1.89
C TYR A 706 9.16 -11.00 2.90
N GLN A 707 8.82 -10.37 4.02
CA GLN A 707 7.92 -10.93 5.02
C GLN A 707 6.55 -11.22 4.39
N THR A 708 5.99 -10.26 3.65
CA THR A 708 4.70 -10.42 2.95
C THR A 708 4.73 -11.56 1.93
N ALA A 709 5.89 -11.78 1.27
CA ALA A 709 6.12 -12.91 0.39
C ALA A 709 6.42 -14.24 1.13
N SER A 710 6.29 -14.28 2.46
CA SER A 710 6.66 -15.43 3.33
C SER A 710 8.14 -15.83 3.22
N ARG A 711 9.02 -14.94 2.76
CA ARG A 711 10.47 -15.12 2.63
C ARG A 711 11.19 -14.65 3.91
N LEU A 712 10.80 -15.22 5.06
CA LEU A 712 11.27 -14.78 6.39
C LEU A 712 12.79 -14.88 6.58
N HIS A 713 13.44 -15.83 5.91
CA HIS A 713 14.90 -16.00 5.94
C HIS A 713 15.68 -14.83 5.33
N GLU A 714 15.05 -14.05 4.45
CA GLU A 714 15.62 -12.84 3.85
C GLU A 714 15.15 -11.57 4.57
N ALA A 715 13.91 -11.57 5.07
CA ALA A 715 13.35 -10.45 5.83
C ALA A 715 14.07 -10.20 7.16
N ILE A 716 14.27 -11.25 7.97
CA ILE A 716 14.80 -11.14 9.34
C ILE A 716 16.19 -10.47 9.37
N PRO A 717 17.19 -10.90 8.58
CA PRO A 717 18.51 -10.26 8.61
C PRO A 717 18.46 -8.76 8.28
N LEU A 718 17.61 -8.36 7.33
CA LEU A 718 17.43 -6.96 6.96
C LEU A 718 16.78 -6.16 8.10
N TYR A 719 15.80 -6.75 8.80
CA TYR A 719 15.18 -6.12 9.97
C TYR A 719 16.15 -6.00 11.16
N GLU A 720 16.94 -7.02 11.45
CA GLU A 720 17.98 -6.99 12.49
C GLU A 720 18.97 -5.85 12.22
N GLN A 721 19.51 -5.80 11.00
CA GLN A 721 20.42 -4.74 10.60
C GLN A 721 19.76 -3.36 10.67
N ASN A 722 18.52 -3.23 10.19
CA ASN A 722 17.83 -1.95 10.22
C ASN A 722 17.55 -1.45 11.65
N LEU A 723 17.21 -2.34 12.58
CA LEU A 723 17.01 -2.01 13.98
C LEU A 723 18.33 -1.59 14.65
N GLU A 724 19.42 -2.31 14.40
CA GLU A 724 20.75 -1.96 14.92
C GLU A 724 21.17 -0.56 14.46
N ASP A 725 21.13 -0.30 13.15
CA ASP A 725 21.51 0.98 12.56
C ASP A 725 20.59 2.11 13.06
N SER A 726 19.27 1.90 13.05
CA SER A 726 18.31 2.92 13.53
C SER A 726 18.51 3.24 15.00
N THR A 727 18.79 2.23 15.84
CA THR A 727 19.08 2.43 17.27
C THR A 727 20.35 3.24 17.47
N HIS A 728 21.39 2.96 16.70
CA HIS A 728 22.66 3.69 16.78
C HIS A 728 22.53 5.15 16.30
N ILE A 729 21.82 5.38 15.20
CA ILE A 729 21.76 6.68 14.52
C ILE A 729 20.69 7.61 15.09
N LEU A 730 19.47 7.09 15.27
CA LEU A 730 18.29 7.87 15.68
C LEU A 730 18.03 7.77 17.18
N GLY A 731 18.59 6.76 17.83
CA GLY A 731 18.33 6.42 19.22
C GLY A 731 17.21 5.39 19.39
N PRO A 732 17.14 4.73 20.56
CA PRO A 732 16.19 3.63 20.82
C PRO A 732 14.72 4.08 20.85
N ASP A 733 14.45 5.34 21.21
CA ASP A 733 13.10 5.87 21.39
C ASP A 733 12.56 6.61 20.15
N HIS A 734 13.34 6.67 19.07
CA HIS A 734 12.90 7.35 17.85
C HIS A 734 11.77 6.56 17.16
N PRO A 735 10.72 7.21 16.62
CA PRO A 735 9.58 6.53 16.00
C PRO A 735 9.96 5.49 14.93
N SER A 736 10.96 5.80 14.10
CA SER A 736 11.48 4.85 13.09
C SER A 736 12.17 3.63 13.72
N THR A 737 12.90 3.80 14.83
CA THR A 737 13.52 2.69 15.56
C THR A 737 12.47 1.80 16.20
N LEU A 738 11.43 2.40 16.78
CA LEU A 738 10.29 1.66 17.34
C LEU A 738 9.54 0.87 16.25
N THR A 739 9.36 1.47 15.07
CA THR A 739 8.76 0.79 13.91
C THR A 739 9.61 -0.39 13.43
N ALA A 740 10.93 -0.21 13.32
CA ALA A 740 11.85 -1.31 12.96
C ALA A 740 11.82 -2.44 14.01
N ARG A 741 11.71 -2.09 15.29
CA ARG A 741 11.63 -3.03 16.41
C ARG A 741 10.33 -3.86 16.35
N ASP A 742 9.19 -3.20 16.12
CA ASP A 742 7.89 -3.86 15.98
C ASP A 742 7.84 -4.79 14.76
N ASN A 743 8.37 -4.34 13.61
CA ASN A 743 8.46 -5.15 12.40
C ASN A 743 9.33 -6.40 12.60
N LEU A 744 10.49 -6.26 13.25
CA LEU A 744 11.35 -7.41 13.58
C LEU A 744 10.65 -8.39 14.53
N ALA A 745 9.94 -7.88 15.54
CA ALA A 745 9.14 -8.71 16.45
C ALA A 745 8.06 -9.50 15.70
N GLY A 746 7.37 -8.84 14.75
CA GLY A 746 6.40 -9.44 13.85
C GLY A 746 6.99 -10.57 13.01
N ALA A 747 8.13 -10.33 12.37
CA ALA A 747 8.83 -11.32 11.56
C ALA A 747 9.29 -12.53 12.39
N TYR A 748 9.79 -12.32 13.61
CA TYR A 748 10.12 -13.41 14.53
C TYR A 748 8.91 -14.22 14.97
N ARG A 749 7.79 -13.54 15.24
CA ARG A 749 6.54 -14.22 15.59
C ARG A 749 6.06 -15.11 14.44
N GLU A 750 6.08 -14.63 13.21
CA GLU A 750 5.71 -15.41 12.02
C GLU A 750 6.67 -16.59 11.76
N ALA A 751 7.96 -16.43 12.11
CA ALA A 751 8.94 -17.51 12.06
C ALA A 751 8.83 -18.52 13.23
N GLY A 752 7.91 -18.33 14.17
CA GLY A 752 7.77 -19.15 15.37
C GLY A 752 8.84 -18.92 16.45
N ARG A 753 9.67 -17.87 16.31
CA ARG A 753 10.77 -17.48 17.20
C ARG A 753 10.28 -16.59 18.35
N LEU A 754 9.29 -17.06 19.11
CA LEU A 754 8.62 -16.26 20.15
C LEU A 754 9.56 -15.75 21.26
N HIS A 755 10.61 -16.49 21.59
CA HIS A 755 11.62 -16.07 22.56
C HIS A 755 12.38 -14.80 22.16
N GLU A 756 12.46 -14.53 20.85
CA GLU A 756 13.15 -13.36 20.29
C GLU A 756 12.17 -12.23 19.96
N ALA A 757 10.90 -12.56 19.65
CA ALA A 757 9.85 -11.57 19.42
C ALA A 757 9.41 -10.85 20.72
N ILE A 758 9.19 -11.59 21.82
CA ILE A 758 8.61 -11.04 23.06
C ILE A 758 9.45 -9.87 23.65
N PRO A 759 10.79 -9.94 23.73
CA PRO A 759 11.59 -8.82 24.23
C PRO A 759 11.57 -7.59 23.33
N LEU A 760 11.17 -7.74 22.06
CA LEU A 760 11.10 -6.64 21.09
C LEU A 760 9.74 -5.91 21.12
N TYR A 761 8.67 -6.53 21.62
CA TYR A 761 7.48 -5.79 22.06
C TYR A 761 7.75 -5.06 23.38
#